data_AF-A0AAD9ZSK1-F1
#
_entry.id   AF-A0AAD9ZSK1-F1
#
_cell.length_a   1.000
_cell.length_b   1.000
_cell.length_c   1.000
_cell.angle_alpha   90.00
_cell.angle_beta   90.00
_cell.angle_gamma   90.00
#
_symmetry.space_group_name_H-M   'P 1'
#
loop_
_entity.id
_entity.type
_entity.pdbx_description
1 polymer ?
#
loop_
_entity_poly.entity_id
_entity_poly.type
_entity_poly.pdbx_seq_one_letter_code
_entity_poly.pdbx_strand_id
1 'polypeptide(L)'
;MELSTTLGRRNRKPVLRKQGSSNELGSDSIAEEEDDVLQLQWAAIERLPTFKRLRTSLFDAAAANDQVNGGGTSTNGNNEFEGKKLVTDVTKLGSVEKRLFIEKLIKHIENDNLKLLQKLKERIDRVIKSKSEETKISILKDVSGIIKPSRLTLLLGPPGCDIMIEVSRKEKEAGIVPDPDVDTYMKAISVEGQKTNLQTDYVLKILGLDICADIMVGSALKRGISGGQKKRLTTASTSLCRFLASIFKTMVVATTVGTLILIMMFLCGGFIIPRWRNILISHGLNFDGYFYWISFLALIGFTILFDFGFILALTYLKPPKMSRAIISKKKFSEIQGRDDRSNKAKLDNESTRQKGRMVLPFVPLTITFTDVQYFVDTPPLILMKTGGRIIYSGLLGQHSSKLIEYFEGISSVPKIKANYNPATWMLEVTSASMEAQLGVDFANIYESSPLYQDTIELVSQLSEPQPGSRDLHFPTRFPQSTRMQFMACLWKQHLSYWRSPSYNLARLLSMIVSAVMFGLLFWQKGKEINNEQDLFIIMGSMYIAVIFLGINNCSTILPYVATERNVLYREYFARMYSPWAYSFAQVTIEVPYIIVQAIIYVAITYPMLGYYWSAYKVFWFFYATFCTFLYFVYLGMVMVSICPSLEIASILATAIYTILNLFSGFLIPGPKIPKWWIWCYWICPTAWSLNGLLTSQYGDMNKEILIFGEQKTVSSFLQHYYGFQNDHLGLVAVVLIAFPVAFASLFAYCIGKLNFQRR
;
A
#
# COMPACT_ATOMS: atom_id res chain seq x y z
N MET A 1 6.27 31.71 -71.36
CA MET A 1 6.42 33.15 -71.61
C MET A 1 6.86 33.78 -70.30
N GLU A 2 8.17 33.82 -70.05
CA GLU A 2 9.12 34.92 -70.36
C GLU A 2 9.15 35.98 -69.24
N LEU A 3 10.26 36.01 -68.48
CA LEU A 3 11.25 37.11 -68.28
C LEU A 3 10.72 38.34 -67.50
N SER A 4 11.44 39.07 -66.63
CA SER A 4 12.70 38.99 -65.87
C SER A 4 12.84 40.35 -65.11
N THR A 5 13.96 40.58 -64.39
CA THR A 5 14.49 41.84 -63.77
C THR A 5 14.10 42.14 -62.30
N THR A 6 14.95 41.81 -61.29
CA THR A 6 16.18 42.48 -60.73
C THR A 6 15.91 43.67 -59.80
N LEU A 7 16.32 43.54 -58.52
CA LEU A 7 17.33 44.42 -57.89
C LEU A 7 17.62 43.98 -56.43
N GLY A 8 18.87 43.62 -56.18
CA GLY A 8 19.40 43.40 -54.83
C GLY A 8 19.85 44.71 -54.18
N ARG A 9 19.83 44.75 -52.84
CA ARG A 9 20.64 45.71 -52.07
C ARG A 9 21.12 45.07 -50.77
N ARG A 10 22.43 44.82 -50.72
CA ARG A 10 23.22 44.53 -49.52
C ARG A 10 23.26 45.79 -48.65
N ASN A 11 22.92 45.68 -47.36
CA ASN A 11 23.33 46.65 -46.34
C ASN A 11 24.42 46.03 -45.46
N ARG A 12 25.65 46.52 -45.63
CA ARG A 12 26.78 46.31 -44.71
C ARG A 12 26.56 47.16 -43.45
N LYS A 13 26.84 46.60 -42.26
CA LYS A 13 26.98 47.37 -41.01
C LYS A 13 28.42 47.93 -40.90
N PRO A 14 28.64 49.09 -40.25
CA PRO A 14 29.95 49.72 -40.14
C PRO A 14 30.78 49.12 -39.00
N VAL A 15 32.08 48.94 -39.24
CA VAL A 15 33.09 48.55 -38.25
C VAL A 15 33.67 49.82 -37.64
N LEU A 16 33.47 50.01 -36.33
CA LEU A 16 34.09 51.06 -35.53
C LEU A 16 35.48 50.60 -35.09
N ARG A 17 36.52 51.12 -35.75
CA ARG A 17 37.93 50.89 -35.44
C ARG A 17 38.35 51.80 -34.26
N LYS A 18 38.66 51.23 -33.10
CA LYS A 18 39.44 51.92 -32.06
C LYS A 18 40.93 51.80 -32.39
N GLN A 19 41.63 52.92 -32.51
CA GLN A 19 43.09 53.00 -32.53
C GLN A 19 43.57 53.29 -31.11
N GLY A 20 44.49 52.47 -30.60
CA GLY A 20 45.18 52.68 -29.33
C GLY A 20 46.27 51.64 -29.07
N SER A 21 47.51 52.06 -29.32
CA SER A 21 48.80 51.60 -28.78
C SER A 21 49.22 50.12 -28.83
N SER A 22 50.35 49.91 -29.50
CA SER A 22 51.16 48.70 -29.66
C SER A 22 51.67 48.08 -28.35
N ASN A 23 51.25 46.84 -28.08
CA ASN A 23 52.06 45.67 -27.67
C ASN A 23 51.18 44.65 -26.92
N GLU A 24 50.58 43.69 -27.64
CA GLU A 24 50.09 42.40 -27.12
C GLU A 24 49.60 41.55 -28.32
N LEU A 25 50.52 40.89 -29.02
CA LEU A 25 50.17 39.88 -30.04
C LEU A 25 50.34 38.49 -29.40
N GLY A 26 49.24 37.88 -28.95
CA GLY A 26 49.27 36.46 -28.55
C GLY A 26 48.04 35.92 -27.81
N SER A 27 47.31 36.74 -27.05
CA SER A 27 46.15 36.28 -26.23
C SER A 27 44.78 36.61 -26.82
N ASP A 28 44.64 37.70 -27.59
CA ASP A 28 43.34 38.13 -28.14
C ASP A 28 42.85 37.23 -29.29
N SER A 29 43.75 36.62 -30.07
CA SER A 29 43.37 35.80 -31.22
C SER A 29 42.67 34.49 -30.83
N ILE A 30 42.98 33.92 -29.66
CA ILE A 30 42.39 32.66 -29.19
C ILE A 30 40.97 32.92 -28.63
N ALA A 31 40.77 34.04 -27.94
CA ALA A 31 39.46 34.42 -27.41
C ALA A 31 38.48 34.83 -28.53
N GLU A 32 38.96 35.53 -29.57
CA GLU A 32 38.15 35.86 -30.75
C GLU A 32 37.73 34.62 -31.54
N GLU A 33 38.63 33.64 -31.72
CA GLU A 33 38.28 32.36 -32.37
C GLU A 33 37.25 31.54 -31.58
N GLU A 34 37.32 31.54 -30.25
CA GLU A 34 36.37 30.81 -29.40
C GLU A 34 34.97 31.44 -29.42
N ASP A 35 34.90 32.78 -29.41
CA ASP A 35 33.64 33.53 -29.53
C ASP A 35 33.01 33.38 -30.93
N ASP A 36 33.81 33.36 -32.00
CA ASP A 36 33.33 33.13 -33.37
C ASP A 36 32.76 31.71 -33.55
N VAL A 37 33.41 30.70 -32.97
CA VAL A 37 32.91 29.32 -32.95
C VAL A 37 31.59 29.22 -32.17
N LEU A 38 31.50 29.89 -31.02
CA LEU A 38 30.29 29.90 -30.20
C LEU A 38 29.13 30.60 -30.92
N GLN A 39 29.38 31.70 -31.62
CA GLN A 39 28.40 32.38 -32.47
C GLN A 39 27.90 31.50 -33.63
N LEU A 40 28.79 30.77 -34.29
CA LEU A 40 28.42 29.83 -35.37
C LEU A 40 27.53 28.69 -34.85
N GLN A 41 27.80 28.16 -33.65
CA GLN A 41 27.00 27.11 -33.03
C GLN A 41 25.60 27.62 -32.61
N TRP A 42 25.50 28.84 -32.08
CA TRP A 42 24.20 29.48 -31.81
C TRP A 42 23.41 29.74 -33.09
N ALA A 43 24.06 30.22 -34.16
CA ALA A 43 23.43 30.39 -35.46
C ALA A 43 22.89 29.08 -36.04
N ALA A 44 23.56 27.94 -35.77
CA ALA A 44 23.06 26.61 -36.14
C ALA A 44 21.80 26.22 -35.35
N ILE A 45 21.75 26.53 -34.04
CA ILE A 45 20.56 26.30 -33.19
C ILE A 45 19.37 27.17 -33.65
N GLU A 46 19.62 28.42 -34.07
CA GLU A 46 18.57 29.33 -34.53
C GLU A 46 17.92 28.93 -35.86
N ARG A 47 18.66 28.20 -36.71
CA ARG A 47 18.17 27.61 -37.97
C ARG A 47 17.27 26.39 -37.76
N LEU A 48 17.22 25.83 -36.55
CA LEU A 48 16.36 24.69 -36.24
C LEU A 48 14.87 25.10 -36.21
N PRO A 49 13.94 24.18 -36.56
CA PRO A 49 12.51 24.37 -36.33
C PRO A 49 12.21 24.68 -34.86
N THR A 50 11.19 25.51 -34.59
CA THR A 50 10.83 26.01 -33.25
C THR A 50 10.85 24.91 -32.17
N PHE A 51 10.25 23.76 -32.46
CA PHE A 51 10.20 22.64 -31.52
C PHE A 51 11.56 22.00 -31.21
N LYS A 52 12.45 21.88 -32.21
CA LYS A 52 13.82 21.36 -32.00
C LYS A 52 14.67 22.40 -31.26
N ARG A 53 14.53 23.68 -31.61
CA ARG A 53 15.25 24.80 -30.98
C ARG A 53 15.00 24.91 -29.47
N LEU A 54 13.76 24.64 -29.02
CA LEU A 54 13.39 24.68 -27.60
C LEU A 54 13.98 23.53 -26.77
N ARG A 55 14.47 22.48 -27.44
CA ARG A 55 15.03 21.29 -26.80
C ARG A 55 16.53 21.19 -26.94
N THR A 56 17.12 22.01 -27.80
CA THR A 56 18.54 22.00 -28.09
C THR A 56 19.23 23.20 -27.42
N SER A 57 20.27 22.93 -26.65
CA SER A 57 21.15 23.94 -26.03
C SER A 57 22.62 23.59 -26.24
N LEU A 58 23.51 24.53 -25.94
CA LEU A 58 24.95 24.28 -25.89
C LEU A 58 25.31 23.67 -24.53
N PHE A 59 25.75 22.41 -24.56
CA PHE A 59 26.15 21.67 -23.38
C PHE A 59 27.64 21.33 -23.42
N ASP A 60 28.30 21.44 -22.28
CA ASP A 60 29.72 21.19 -22.13
C ASP A 60 29.95 19.72 -21.74
N ALA A 61 30.30 18.86 -22.71
CA ALA A 61 30.36 17.41 -22.52
C ALA A 61 31.70 16.92 -21.92
N ALA A 62 32.69 17.79 -21.75
CA ALA A 62 34.05 17.41 -21.35
C ALA A 62 34.14 16.77 -19.95
N ALA A 63 33.18 17.02 -19.06
CA ALA A 63 33.18 16.42 -17.71
C ALA A 63 32.73 14.94 -17.67
N ALA A 64 32.22 14.37 -18.77
CA ALA A 64 31.66 13.02 -18.78
C ALA A 64 32.68 11.92 -19.10
N ASN A 65 33.81 12.24 -19.74
CA ASN A 65 34.76 11.23 -20.23
C ASN A 65 35.93 10.94 -19.26
N ASP A 66 36.23 11.81 -18.30
CA ASP A 66 37.41 11.68 -17.44
C ASP A 66 37.29 10.68 -16.28
N GLN A 67 36.13 10.04 -16.09
CA GLN A 67 35.97 9.00 -15.04
C GLN A 67 35.70 7.59 -15.57
N VAL A 68 35.65 7.38 -16.89
CA VAL A 68 35.34 6.05 -17.44
C VAL A 68 36.60 5.24 -17.81
N ASN A 69 37.74 5.89 -18.05
CA ASN A 69 38.99 5.19 -18.39
C ASN A 69 40.08 5.37 -17.33
N GLY A 70 39.89 4.71 -16.18
CA GLY A 70 41.00 4.39 -15.30
C GLY A 70 41.80 3.22 -15.87
N GLY A 71 42.86 3.49 -16.63
CA GLY A 71 43.92 2.52 -16.93
C GLY A 71 44.65 2.68 -18.27
N GLY A 72 45.88 3.19 -18.22
CA GLY A 72 46.98 2.70 -19.07
C GLY A 72 47.45 3.55 -20.26
N THR A 73 48.70 4.03 -20.11
CA THR A 73 49.71 4.38 -21.13
C THR A 73 49.62 5.74 -21.84
N SER A 74 50.67 6.53 -21.60
CA SER A 74 51.05 7.72 -22.35
C SER A 74 51.23 7.44 -23.83
N THR A 75 50.55 8.23 -24.66
CA THR A 75 51.01 8.55 -26.00
C THR A 75 50.72 10.02 -26.25
N ASN A 76 51.80 10.79 -26.46
CA ASN A 76 51.75 12.18 -26.88
C ASN A 76 50.99 12.29 -28.21
N GLY A 77 49.83 12.94 -28.15
CA GLY A 77 49.06 13.39 -29.30
C GLY A 77 48.27 14.61 -28.84
N ASN A 78 48.45 15.74 -29.51
CA ASN A 78 47.90 17.05 -29.19
C ASN A 78 46.43 16.99 -28.71
N ASN A 79 46.21 17.37 -27.44
CA ASN A 79 44.88 17.65 -26.91
C ASN A 79 44.39 18.99 -27.48
N GLU A 80 43.84 18.96 -28.69
CA GLU A 80 43.24 20.12 -29.37
C GLU A 80 41.72 20.21 -29.12
N PHE A 81 41.23 19.63 -28.00
CA PHE A 81 39.80 19.46 -27.73
C PHE A 81 39.38 19.72 -26.26
N GLU A 82 40.12 20.55 -25.51
CA GLU A 82 39.54 21.17 -24.30
C GLU A 82 38.65 22.36 -24.71
N GLY A 83 37.38 22.37 -24.30
CA GLY A 83 36.50 23.54 -24.40
C GLY A 83 35.36 23.52 -25.44
N LYS A 84 35.24 22.49 -26.30
CA LYS A 84 34.17 22.47 -27.32
C LYS A 84 32.78 22.16 -26.73
N LYS A 85 31.97 23.22 -26.54
CA LYS A 85 30.53 23.11 -26.27
C LYS A 85 29.82 22.42 -27.44
N LEU A 86 28.99 21.43 -27.14
CA LEU A 86 28.28 20.61 -28.12
C LEU A 86 26.80 20.97 -28.16
N VAL A 87 26.26 21.08 -29.37
CA VAL A 87 24.83 21.28 -29.63
C VAL A 87 24.09 20.00 -29.24
N THR A 88 23.43 20.01 -28.08
CA THR A 88 22.85 18.81 -27.46
C THR A 88 21.35 18.96 -27.24
N ASP A 89 20.59 17.91 -27.54
CA ASP A 89 19.17 17.81 -27.18
C ASP A 89 19.05 17.46 -25.70
N VAL A 90 18.59 18.43 -24.90
CA VAL A 90 18.41 18.36 -23.45
C VAL A 90 17.46 17.23 -23.05
N THR A 91 16.58 16.79 -23.96
CA THR A 91 15.67 15.66 -23.70
C THR A 91 16.38 14.31 -23.66
N LYS A 92 17.54 14.20 -24.29
CA LYS A 92 18.33 12.98 -24.42
C LYS A 92 19.42 12.84 -23.35
N LEU A 93 19.59 13.85 -22.49
CA LEU A 93 20.59 13.82 -21.41
C LEU A 93 20.34 12.65 -20.46
N GLY A 94 21.38 11.85 -20.22
CA GLY A 94 21.39 10.75 -19.28
C GLY A 94 21.33 11.22 -17.82
N SER A 95 21.02 10.31 -16.88
CA SER A 95 20.95 10.64 -15.45
C SER A 95 22.27 11.05 -14.80
N VAL A 96 23.40 10.71 -15.44
CA VAL A 96 24.75 11.06 -14.97
C VAL A 96 25.10 12.46 -15.46
N GLU A 97 24.88 12.75 -16.74
CA GLU A 97 25.09 14.07 -17.35
C GLU A 97 24.25 15.16 -16.65
N LYS A 98 22.98 14.85 -16.34
CA LYS A 98 22.11 15.75 -15.55
C LYS A 98 22.68 16.08 -14.17
N ARG A 99 23.31 15.10 -13.50
CA ARG A 99 23.90 15.30 -12.18
C ARG A 99 25.18 16.12 -12.24
N LEU A 100 26.07 15.81 -13.18
CA LEU A 100 27.31 16.58 -13.41
C LEU A 100 26.99 18.03 -13.74
N PHE A 101 25.95 18.27 -14.55
CA PHE A 101 25.47 19.62 -14.84
C PHE A 101 25.00 20.35 -13.57
N ILE A 102 24.19 19.70 -12.72
CA ILE A 102 23.72 20.29 -11.46
C ILE A 102 24.86 20.47 -10.44
N GLU A 103 25.89 19.62 -10.47
CA GLU A 103 27.12 19.78 -9.69
C GLU A 103 27.98 20.96 -10.15
N LYS A 104 28.04 21.22 -11.45
CA LYS A 104 28.69 22.41 -12.01
C LYS A 104 27.90 23.69 -11.67
N LEU A 105 26.57 23.60 -11.68
CA LEU A 105 25.66 24.74 -11.52
C LEU A 105 25.45 25.14 -10.06
N ILE A 106 25.51 24.18 -9.12
CA ILE A 106 25.49 24.43 -7.67
C ILE A 106 26.59 23.61 -7.00
N LYS A 107 27.70 24.29 -6.69
CA LYS A 107 28.79 23.76 -5.85
C LYS A 107 28.65 24.24 -4.41
N HIS A 108 28.33 25.52 -4.22
CA HIS A 108 27.98 26.13 -2.94
C HIS A 108 26.52 26.60 -2.96
N ILE A 109 25.67 25.94 -2.16
CA ILE A 109 24.20 26.08 -2.20
C ILE A 109 23.74 27.54 -2.03
N GLU A 110 24.35 28.31 -1.16
CA GLU A 110 23.90 29.69 -0.87
C GLU A 110 24.34 30.67 -1.97
N ASN A 111 25.62 30.65 -2.36
CA ASN A 111 26.19 31.63 -3.28
C ASN A 111 25.86 31.33 -4.75
N ASP A 112 25.87 30.06 -5.16
CA ASP A 112 25.68 29.69 -6.56
C ASP A 112 24.19 29.67 -6.94
N ASN A 113 23.30 29.38 -5.99
CA ASN A 113 21.86 29.51 -6.19
C ASN A 113 21.45 30.98 -6.39
N LEU A 114 21.97 31.89 -5.56
CA LEU A 114 21.73 33.33 -5.73
C LEU A 114 22.24 33.82 -7.10
N LYS A 115 23.44 33.42 -7.51
CA LYS A 115 24.00 33.75 -8.84
C LYS A 115 23.15 33.21 -9.98
N LEU A 116 22.68 31.96 -9.90
CA LEU A 116 21.80 31.39 -10.91
C LEU A 116 20.48 32.15 -11.01
N LEU A 117 19.85 32.45 -9.87
CA LEU A 117 18.59 33.19 -9.83
C LEU A 117 18.75 34.62 -10.37
N GLN A 118 19.88 35.28 -10.08
CA GLN A 118 20.22 36.58 -10.65
C GLN A 118 20.41 36.49 -12.17
N LYS A 119 21.14 35.50 -12.67
CA LYS A 119 21.31 35.28 -14.12
C LYS A 119 20.00 34.96 -14.83
N LEU A 120 19.12 34.16 -14.21
CA LEU A 120 17.77 33.86 -14.71
C LEU A 120 16.91 35.13 -14.78
N LYS A 121 16.93 35.93 -13.71
CA LYS A 121 16.24 37.23 -13.65
C LYS A 121 16.76 38.17 -14.72
N GLU A 122 18.08 38.33 -14.83
CA GLU A 122 18.71 39.18 -15.85
C GLU A 122 18.33 38.75 -17.28
N ARG A 123 18.30 37.44 -17.56
CA ARG A 123 17.88 36.92 -18.87
C ARG A 123 16.44 37.31 -19.20
N ILE A 124 15.55 37.19 -18.24
CA ILE A 124 14.13 37.56 -18.38
C ILE A 124 13.97 39.08 -18.51
N ASP A 125 14.67 39.85 -17.68
CA ASP A 125 14.62 41.33 -17.67
C ASP A 125 15.16 41.94 -18.98
N ARG A 126 16.19 41.31 -19.60
CA ARG A 126 16.71 41.71 -20.91
C ARG A 126 15.66 41.61 -22.02
N VAL A 127 14.69 40.72 -21.87
CA VAL A 127 13.62 40.45 -22.84
C VAL A 127 12.33 41.22 -22.54
N ILE A 128 12.08 41.54 -21.27
CA ILE A 128 10.86 42.23 -20.79
C ILE A 128 10.95 43.77 -20.89
N LYS A 129 11.96 44.34 -21.55
CA LYS A 129 12.13 45.80 -21.73
C LYS A 129 11.00 46.56 -22.48
N SER A 130 9.86 45.92 -22.78
CA SER A 130 8.63 46.58 -23.25
C SER A 130 7.53 46.50 -22.19
N LYS A 131 7.11 47.66 -21.64
CA LYS A 131 5.97 47.90 -20.72
C LYS A 131 5.21 46.63 -20.29
N SER A 132 5.66 45.99 -19.21
CA SER A 132 4.76 45.18 -18.39
C SER A 132 3.76 46.14 -17.75
N GLU A 133 2.46 45.96 -18.00
CA GLU A 133 1.44 46.58 -17.15
C GLU A 133 1.51 45.89 -15.78
N GLU A 134 2.24 46.50 -14.85
CA GLU A 134 2.22 46.12 -13.44
C GLU A 134 0.81 46.34 -12.89
N THR A 135 0.00 45.29 -12.83
CA THR A 135 -1.27 45.32 -12.10
C THR A 135 -1.00 44.96 -10.64
N LYS A 136 -0.87 45.98 -9.79
CA LYS A 136 -0.84 45.81 -8.32
C LYS A 136 -2.21 45.33 -7.83
N ILE A 137 -2.33 44.06 -7.48
CA ILE A 137 -3.52 43.50 -6.81
C ILE A 137 -3.20 43.37 -5.32
N SER A 138 -3.82 44.19 -4.46
CA SER A 138 -3.73 43.98 -3.00
C SER A 138 -4.71 42.87 -2.59
N ILE A 139 -4.21 41.67 -2.35
CA ILE A 139 -5.04 40.51 -1.96
C ILE A 139 -5.51 40.62 -0.50
N LEU A 140 -4.75 41.31 0.36
CA LEU A 140 -5.10 41.53 1.76
C LEU A 140 -4.84 43.01 2.09
N LYS A 141 -5.87 43.70 2.57
CA LYS A 141 -5.77 45.03 3.21
C LYS A 141 -6.12 44.86 4.68
N ASP A 142 -5.30 45.41 5.56
CA ASP A 142 -5.54 45.50 7.00
C ASP A 142 -5.82 44.16 7.71
N VAL A 143 -5.08 43.09 7.36
CA VAL A 143 -5.14 41.81 8.08
C VAL A 143 -3.74 41.40 8.54
N SER A 144 -3.57 41.26 9.85
CA SER A 144 -2.40 40.65 10.50
C SER A 144 -2.77 39.23 10.96
N GLY A 145 -1.94 38.23 10.63
CA GLY A 145 -2.19 36.83 10.97
C GLY A 145 -0.98 35.92 10.76
N ILE A 146 -0.90 34.82 11.53
CA ILE A 146 0.18 33.84 11.49
C ILE A 146 -0.11 32.78 10.43
N ILE A 147 0.70 32.71 9.37
CA ILE A 147 0.62 31.65 8.36
C ILE A 147 1.35 30.42 8.89
N LYS A 148 0.61 29.38 9.29
CA LYS A 148 1.22 28.09 9.67
C LYS A 148 1.87 27.43 8.44
N PRO A 149 3.11 26.91 8.54
CA PRO A 149 3.92 26.48 7.39
C PRO A 149 3.48 25.14 6.76
N SER A 150 2.20 24.79 6.84
CA SER A 150 1.69 23.52 6.26
C SER A 150 1.40 23.63 4.76
N ARG A 151 1.26 24.84 4.21
CA ARG A 151 0.78 25.06 2.83
C ARG A 151 1.32 26.34 2.20
N LEU A 152 2.64 26.53 2.19
CA LEU A 152 3.25 27.53 1.31
C LEU A 152 4.49 26.93 0.63
N THR A 153 4.24 26.01 -0.29
CA THR A 153 5.23 25.71 -1.32
C THR A 153 5.18 26.89 -2.27
N LEU A 154 6.21 27.75 -2.24
CA LEU A 154 6.42 28.76 -3.27
C LEU A 154 6.76 28.01 -4.57
N LEU A 155 5.71 27.53 -5.24
CA LEU A 155 5.75 26.97 -6.59
C LEU A 155 5.97 28.14 -7.54
N LEU A 156 7.22 28.59 -7.64
CA LEU A 156 7.71 29.03 -8.94
C LEU A 156 7.63 27.80 -9.83
N GLY A 157 6.46 27.60 -10.45
CA GLY A 157 6.29 26.61 -11.49
C GLY A 157 7.35 26.85 -12.56
N PRO A 158 7.86 25.79 -13.21
CA PRO A 158 8.80 25.98 -14.30
C PRO A 158 8.19 26.96 -15.32
N PRO A 159 9.00 27.80 -15.98
CA PRO A 159 8.51 28.51 -17.15
C PRO A 159 7.96 27.44 -18.11
N GLY A 160 6.64 27.48 -18.36
CA GLY A 160 6.02 26.57 -19.30
C GLY A 160 6.70 26.70 -20.67
N CYS A 161 6.53 25.69 -21.53
CA CYS A 161 6.98 25.76 -22.93
C CYS A 161 6.62 27.11 -23.57
N ASP A 162 5.45 27.68 -23.25
CA ASP A 162 4.96 28.94 -23.80
C ASP A 162 5.82 30.15 -23.39
N ILE A 163 6.28 30.21 -22.14
CA ILE A 163 7.18 31.28 -21.67
C ILE A 163 8.54 31.14 -22.35
N MET A 164 9.04 29.91 -22.49
CA MET A 164 10.33 29.68 -23.16
C MET A 164 10.25 29.94 -24.68
N ILE A 165 9.10 29.68 -25.31
CA ILE A 165 8.83 30.07 -26.71
C ILE A 165 8.92 31.58 -26.86
N GLU A 166 8.26 32.33 -25.97
CA GLU A 166 8.19 33.78 -26.05
C GLU A 166 9.53 34.45 -25.74
N VAL A 167 10.25 33.94 -24.73
CA VAL A 167 11.61 34.39 -24.41
C VAL A 167 12.56 34.14 -25.59
N SER A 168 12.58 32.92 -26.15
CA SER A 168 13.42 32.62 -27.32
C SER A 168 13.01 33.39 -28.59
N ARG A 169 11.73 33.75 -28.75
CA ARG A 169 11.25 34.60 -29.86
C ARG A 169 11.80 36.02 -29.73
N LYS A 170 11.66 36.63 -28.56
CA LYS A 170 12.12 38.00 -28.31
C LYS A 170 13.64 38.11 -28.24
N GLU A 171 14.35 37.10 -27.72
CA GLU A 171 15.82 37.02 -27.78
C GLU A 171 16.29 37.08 -29.23
N LYS A 172 15.63 36.33 -30.13
CA LYS A 172 15.93 36.34 -31.57
C LYS A 172 15.64 37.69 -32.23
N GLU A 173 14.53 38.34 -31.89
CA GLU A 173 14.17 39.66 -32.43
C GLU A 173 15.13 40.76 -31.97
N ALA A 174 15.62 40.66 -30.74
CA ALA A 174 16.57 41.59 -30.14
C ALA A 174 18.04 41.24 -30.43
N GLY A 175 18.32 40.09 -31.06
CA GLY A 175 19.68 39.60 -31.33
C GLY A 175 20.49 39.29 -30.06
N ILE A 176 19.82 38.83 -28.99
CA ILE A 176 20.43 38.55 -27.69
C ILE A 176 20.83 37.07 -27.62
N VAL A 177 22.10 36.80 -27.32
CA VAL A 177 22.60 35.44 -27.06
C VAL A 177 22.49 35.12 -25.56
N PRO A 178 21.81 34.02 -25.16
CA PRO A 178 21.66 33.68 -23.75
C PRO A 178 22.91 32.97 -23.18
N ASP A 179 23.08 33.04 -21.86
CA ASP A 179 24.09 32.26 -21.14
C ASP A 179 23.82 30.74 -21.33
N PRO A 180 24.79 29.94 -21.80
CA PRO A 180 24.60 28.52 -22.13
C PRO A 180 24.10 27.64 -20.97
N ASP A 181 24.56 27.90 -19.75
CA ASP A 181 24.19 27.10 -18.58
C ASP A 181 22.76 27.45 -18.14
N VAL A 182 22.42 28.74 -18.18
CA VAL A 182 21.06 29.23 -17.91
C VAL A 182 20.08 28.76 -18.98
N ASP A 183 20.50 28.73 -20.24
CA ASP A 183 19.70 28.24 -21.37
C ASP A 183 19.43 26.75 -21.30
N THR A 184 20.46 25.95 -21.01
CA THR A 184 20.33 24.51 -20.77
C THR A 184 19.40 24.24 -19.60
N TYR A 185 19.57 24.94 -18.48
CA TYR A 185 18.71 24.77 -17.30
C TYR A 185 17.25 25.13 -17.60
N MET A 186 16.98 26.30 -18.20
CA MET A 186 15.61 26.73 -18.53
C MET A 186 14.92 25.82 -19.55
N LYS A 187 15.65 25.33 -20.58
CA LYS A 187 15.10 24.39 -21.56
C LYS A 187 14.87 23.00 -20.95
N ALA A 188 15.72 22.56 -20.02
CA ALA A 188 15.56 21.28 -19.33
C ALA A 188 14.30 21.23 -18.47
N ILE A 189 13.99 22.34 -17.78
CA ILE A 189 12.79 22.44 -16.93
C ILE A 189 11.51 22.71 -17.72
N SER A 190 11.60 23.31 -18.92
CA SER A 190 10.41 23.62 -19.73
C SER A 190 9.86 22.41 -20.49
N VAL A 191 10.64 21.36 -20.72
CA VAL A 191 10.20 20.20 -21.53
C VAL A 191 9.40 19.20 -20.70
N GLU A 192 8.09 19.16 -20.92
CA GLU A 192 7.20 18.17 -20.30
C GLU A 192 7.41 16.75 -20.84
N GLY A 193 7.39 15.74 -19.94
CA GLY A 193 7.37 14.32 -20.29
C GLY A 193 8.63 13.49 -19.94
N GLN A 194 9.66 14.09 -19.34
CA GLN A 194 10.82 13.32 -18.84
C GLN A 194 10.49 12.58 -17.53
N LYS A 195 10.91 11.31 -17.42
CA LYS A 195 10.72 10.46 -16.22
C LYS A 195 11.46 10.98 -14.97
N THR A 196 12.51 11.79 -15.15
CA THR A 196 13.28 12.45 -14.08
C THR A 196 13.44 13.93 -14.42
N ASN A 197 12.80 14.80 -13.65
CA ASN A 197 12.83 16.24 -13.86
C ASN A 197 14.10 16.82 -13.24
N LEU A 198 14.89 17.56 -14.02
CA LEU A 198 16.12 18.22 -13.56
C LEU A 198 15.84 19.18 -12.38
N GLN A 199 14.64 19.77 -12.35
CA GLN A 199 14.15 20.59 -11.25
C GLN A 199 14.05 19.83 -9.93
N THR A 200 13.66 18.55 -9.96
CA THR A 200 13.54 17.73 -8.75
C THR A 200 14.93 17.46 -8.17
N ASP A 201 15.90 17.12 -9.02
CA ASP A 201 17.28 16.88 -8.59
C ASP A 201 17.94 18.18 -8.06
N TYR A 202 17.67 19.31 -8.72
CA TYR A 202 18.08 20.65 -8.27
C TYR A 202 17.52 21.02 -6.89
N VAL A 203 16.21 20.86 -6.69
CA VAL A 203 15.53 21.17 -5.41
C VAL A 203 16.01 20.24 -4.29
N LEU A 204 16.18 18.94 -4.58
CA LEU A 204 16.71 17.99 -3.61
C LEU A 204 18.13 18.39 -3.16
N LYS A 205 18.95 18.90 -4.07
CA LYS A 205 20.31 19.33 -3.75
C LYS A 205 20.35 20.61 -2.90
N ILE A 206 19.52 21.61 -3.22
CA ILE A 206 19.41 22.85 -2.42
C ILE A 206 18.98 22.53 -0.99
N LEU A 207 18.03 21.61 -0.84
CA LEU A 207 17.49 21.24 0.47
C LEU A 207 18.40 20.26 1.25
N GLY A 208 19.54 19.84 0.69
CA GLY A 208 20.40 18.81 1.28
C GLY A 208 19.69 17.45 1.44
N LEU A 209 18.68 17.20 0.60
CA LEU A 209 17.85 16.00 0.59
C LEU A 209 18.28 15.00 -0.48
N ASP A 210 19.46 15.18 -1.08
CA ASP A 210 20.08 14.24 -2.01
C ASP A 210 20.25 12.84 -1.38
N ILE A 211 20.60 12.79 -0.10
CA ILE A 211 20.67 11.57 0.72
C ILE A 211 19.28 10.89 0.83
N CYS A 212 18.22 11.69 0.75
CA CYS A 212 16.82 11.27 0.93
C CYS A 212 16.08 11.07 -0.40
N ALA A 213 16.67 11.41 -1.55
CA ALA A 213 16.03 11.40 -2.87
C ALA A 213 15.37 10.06 -3.23
N ASP A 214 16.02 8.96 -2.86
CA ASP A 214 15.57 7.59 -3.13
C ASP A 214 14.83 6.95 -1.93
N ILE A 215 14.59 7.70 -0.85
CA ILE A 215 13.89 7.21 0.35
C ILE A 215 12.38 7.40 0.16
N MET A 216 11.65 6.30 0.03
CA MET A 216 10.20 6.33 -0.09
C MET A 216 9.57 6.82 1.24
N VAL A 217 9.02 8.04 1.24
CA VAL A 217 8.21 8.54 2.36
C VAL A 217 6.87 7.80 2.35
N GLY A 218 6.57 7.11 3.44
CA GLY A 218 5.34 6.32 3.51
C GLY A 218 4.07 7.17 3.67
N SER A 219 2.95 6.62 3.25
CA SER A 219 1.63 7.24 3.35
C SER A 219 0.90 6.86 4.64
N ALA A 220 -0.26 7.46 4.91
CA ALA A 220 -1.12 7.13 6.05
C ALA A 220 -1.48 5.62 6.13
N LEU A 221 -1.47 4.91 4.99
CA LEU A 221 -1.75 3.48 4.88
C LEU A 221 -0.48 2.61 4.99
N LYS A 222 0.72 3.19 4.84
CA LYS A 222 1.99 2.45 4.83
C LYS A 222 3.12 3.34 5.38
N ARG A 223 3.49 3.16 6.65
CA ARG A 223 4.49 4.01 7.33
C ARG A 223 5.86 3.93 6.65
N GLY A 224 6.47 5.09 6.40
CA GLY A 224 7.86 5.21 5.97
C GLY A 224 8.78 5.00 7.17
N ILE A 225 9.97 4.47 6.94
CA ILE A 225 10.89 4.07 8.00
C ILE A 225 12.02 5.11 8.08
N SER A 226 12.22 5.76 9.23
CA SER A 226 13.35 6.69 9.42
C SER A 226 14.69 5.95 9.28
N GLY A 227 15.80 6.62 8.96
CA GLY A 227 17.12 5.97 8.77
C GLY A 227 17.56 5.08 9.94
N GLY A 228 17.33 5.52 11.19
CA GLY A 228 17.62 4.74 12.40
C GLY A 228 16.62 3.60 12.66
N GLN A 229 15.37 3.76 12.22
CA GLN A 229 14.38 2.67 12.22
C GLN A 229 14.65 1.68 11.08
N LYS A 230 15.23 2.12 9.95
CA LYS A 230 15.57 1.28 8.80
C LYS A 230 16.65 0.28 9.19
N LYS A 231 17.70 0.73 9.87
CA LYS A 231 18.75 -0.18 10.38
C LYS A 231 18.16 -1.24 11.34
N ARG A 232 17.29 -0.83 12.27
CA ARG A 232 16.62 -1.75 13.21
C ARG A 232 15.62 -2.68 12.53
N LEU A 233 14.81 -2.18 11.60
CA LEU A 233 13.83 -2.95 10.85
C LEU A 233 14.49 -3.90 9.84
N THR A 234 15.62 -3.52 9.23
CA THR A 234 16.38 -4.43 8.37
C THR A 234 16.94 -5.58 9.20
N THR A 235 17.55 -5.32 10.36
CA THR A 235 18.03 -6.40 11.24
C THR A 235 16.87 -7.28 11.72
N ALA A 236 15.74 -6.69 12.14
CA ALA A 236 14.56 -7.42 12.56
C ALA A 236 13.90 -8.20 11.42
N SER A 237 13.80 -7.63 10.21
CA SER A 237 13.30 -8.28 9.00
C SER A 237 14.18 -9.45 8.58
N THR A 238 15.50 -9.32 8.73
CA THR A 238 16.43 -10.40 8.39
C THR A 238 16.32 -11.55 9.40
N SER A 239 16.10 -11.25 10.68
CA SER A 239 15.77 -12.26 11.70
C SER A 239 14.39 -12.86 11.51
N LEU A 240 13.37 -12.06 11.16
CA LEU A 240 12.01 -12.52 10.91
C LEU A 240 11.94 -13.38 9.64
N CYS A 241 12.66 -13.04 8.57
CA CYS A 241 12.76 -13.89 7.38
C CYS A 241 13.48 -15.20 7.69
N ARG A 242 14.51 -15.20 8.55
CA ARG A 242 15.15 -16.44 9.02
C ARG A 242 14.21 -17.27 9.90
N PHE A 243 13.44 -16.62 10.76
CA PHE A 243 12.43 -17.25 11.61
C PHE A 243 11.26 -17.81 10.80
N LEU A 244 10.72 -17.05 9.84
CA LEU A 244 9.66 -17.49 8.93
C LEU A 244 10.17 -18.59 8.00
N ALA A 245 11.40 -18.52 7.47
CA ALA A 245 11.99 -19.63 6.73
C ALA A 245 12.14 -20.89 7.61
N SER A 246 12.42 -20.72 8.90
CA SER A 246 12.42 -21.83 9.89
C SER A 246 11.00 -22.33 10.18
N ILE A 247 9.99 -21.44 10.23
CA ILE A 247 8.59 -21.81 10.39
C ILE A 247 8.11 -22.55 9.15
N PHE A 248 8.36 -22.07 7.93
CA PHE A 248 7.98 -22.76 6.70
C PHE A 248 8.71 -24.09 6.55
N LYS A 249 9.99 -24.19 6.94
CA LYS A 249 10.68 -25.49 7.05
C LYS A 249 10.01 -26.41 8.06
N THR A 250 9.64 -25.91 9.24
CA THR A 250 8.95 -26.73 10.26
C THR A 250 7.51 -27.03 9.90
N MET A 251 6.84 -26.20 9.10
CA MET A 251 5.48 -26.40 8.62
C MET A 251 5.48 -27.45 7.51
N VAL A 252 6.39 -27.39 6.54
CA VAL A 252 6.61 -28.47 5.57
C VAL A 252 7.02 -29.77 6.28
N VAL A 253 7.87 -29.70 7.31
CA VAL A 253 8.17 -30.86 8.15
C VAL A 253 6.91 -31.34 8.89
N ALA A 254 6.04 -30.46 9.38
CA ALA A 254 4.80 -30.85 10.07
C ALA A 254 3.76 -31.44 9.11
N THR A 255 3.62 -30.92 7.88
CA THR A 255 2.74 -31.50 6.86
C THR A 255 3.28 -32.84 6.38
N THR A 256 4.59 -32.95 6.15
CA THR A 256 5.22 -34.23 5.74
C THR A 256 5.23 -35.25 6.86
N VAL A 257 5.43 -34.84 8.13
CA VAL A 257 5.27 -35.71 9.31
C VAL A 257 3.81 -36.09 9.50
N GLY A 258 2.87 -35.17 9.30
CA GLY A 258 1.43 -35.45 9.37
C GLY A 258 0.96 -36.43 8.30
N THR A 259 1.45 -36.30 7.06
CA THR A 259 1.19 -37.27 5.99
C THR A 259 1.93 -38.59 6.23
N LEU A 260 3.15 -38.59 6.78
CA LEU A 260 3.85 -39.80 7.22
C LEU A 260 3.13 -40.53 8.35
N ILE A 261 2.57 -39.81 9.32
CA ILE A 261 1.75 -40.38 10.40
C ILE A 261 0.47 -40.97 9.83
N LEU A 262 -0.21 -40.29 8.90
CA LEU A 262 -1.38 -40.83 8.19
C LEU A 262 -1.01 -42.08 7.37
N ILE A 263 0.09 -42.04 6.62
CA ILE A 263 0.60 -43.19 5.86
C ILE A 263 0.95 -44.35 6.81
N MET A 264 1.57 -44.08 7.95
CA MET A 264 1.87 -45.07 8.99
C MET A 264 0.61 -45.60 9.68
N MET A 265 -0.40 -44.77 9.92
CA MET A 265 -1.70 -45.19 10.44
C MET A 265 -2.45 -46.08 9.45
N PHE A 266 -2.36 -45.80 8.15
CA PHE A 266 -2.88 -46.69 7.11
C PHE A 266 -2.03 -47.98 7.00
N LEU A 267 -0.71 -47.91 7.01
CA LEU A 267 0.14 -49.12 7.00
C LEU A 267 -0.14 -50.03 8.22
N CYS A 268 -0.32 -49.45 9.42
CA CYS A 268 -0.71 -50.17 10.63
C CYS A 268 -2.17 -50.63 10.58
N GLY A 269 -3.07 -49.83 10.00
CA GLY A 269 -4.47 -50.18 9.74
C GLY A 269 -4.59 -51.42 8.85
N GLY A 270 -3.69 -51.58 7.87
CA GLY A 270 -3.51 -52.78 7.05
C GLY A 270 -3.51 -54.09 7.84
N PHE A 271 -2.93 -54.09 9.04
CA PHE A 271 -2.86 -55.25 9.94
C PHE A 271 -4.11 -55.43 10.81
N ILE A 272 -4.92 -54.38 11.01
CA ILE A 272 -6.12 -54.36 11.87
C ILE A 272 -7.43 -54.60 11.07
N ILE A 273 -7.39 -54.39 9.74
CA ILE A 273 -8.53 -54.50 8.81
C ILE A 273 -9.27 -55.85 8.80
N PRO A 274 -8.64 -57.05 8.98
CA PRO A 274 -9.38 -58.31 8.97
C PRO A 274 -10.50 -58.36 10.02
N ARG A 275 -10.33 -57.65 11.15
CA ARG A 275 -11.28 -57.64 12.27
C ARG A 275 -12.42 -56.62 12.09
N TRP A 276 -12.17 -55.51 11.38
CA TRP A 276 -13.16 -54.46 11.11
C TRP A 276 -13.98 -54.68 9.85
N ARG A 277 -13.46 -55.46 8.89
CA ARG A 277 -14.18 -55.85 7.67
C ARG A 277 -15.55 -56.47 7.97
N ASN A 278 -15.62 -57.32 8.99
CA ASN A 278 -16.86 -57.97 9.41
C ASN A 278 -17.89 -56.97 9.98
N ILE A 279 -17.44 -55.87 10.59
CA ILE A 279 -18.30 -54.79 11.13
C ILE A 279 -18.78 -53.85 10.02
N LEU A 280 -17.94 -53.58 9.01
CA LEU A 280 -18.33 -52.76 7.85
C LEU A 280 -19.33 -53.48 6.94
N ILE A 281 -19.13 -54.80 6.74
CA ILE A 281 -20.09 -55.66 6.04
C ILE A 281 -21.42 -55.74 6.79
N SER A 282 -21.41 -55.78 8.13
CA SER A 282 -22.65 -55.79 8.92
C SER A 282 -23.43 -54.47 8.88
N HIS A 283 -22.81 -53.37 8.41
CA HIS A 283 -23.45 -52.07 8.22
C HIS A 283 -23.71 -51.76 6.72
N GLY A 284 -23.65 -52.76 5.84
CA GLY A 284 -23.99 -52.62 4.42
C GLY A 284 -22.93 -51.94 3.54
N LEU A 285 -21.75 -51.65 4.08
CA LEU A 285 -20.65 -51.00 3.36
C LEU A 285 -19.64 -52.05 2.87
N ASN A 286 -19.96 -52.68 1.73
CA ASN A 286 -19.12 -53.71 1.13
C ASN A 286 -18.02 -53.07 0.26
N PHE A 287 -16.90 -52.69 0.88
CA PHE A 287 -15.72 -52.20 0.15
C PHE A 287 -14.77 -53.36 -0.15
N ASP A 288 -14.55 -53.62 -1.44
CA ASP A 288 -13.60 -54.61 -1.89
C ASP A 288 -12.16 -54.21 -1.50
N GLY A 289 -11.30 -55.18 -1.16
CA GLY A 289 -9.99 -54.93 -0.55
C GLY A 289 -9.06 -54.04 -1.37
N TYR A 290 -9.31 -53.92 -2.67
CA TYR A 290 -8.57 -53.06 -3.59
C TYR A 290 -8.88 -51.56 -3.43
N PHE A 291 -10.10 -51.16 -3.03
CA PHE A 291 -10.46 -49.74 -2.84
C PHE A 291 -9.66 -49.05 -1.73
N TYR A 292 -9.24 -49.82 -0.73
CA TYR A 292 -8.30 -49.38 0.28
C TYR A 292 -6.95 -48.98 -0.32
N TRP A 293 -6.40 -49.84 -1.16
CA TRP A 293 -5.12 -49.60 -1.85
C TRP A 293 -5.23 -48.48 -2.88
N ILE A 294 -6.35 -48.35 -3.58
CA ILE A 294 -6.62 -47.18 -4.45
C ILE A 294 -6.59 -45.90 -3.62
N SER A 295 -7.28 -45.87 -2.47
CA SER A 295 -7.34 -44.68 -1.61
C SER A 295 -5.96 -44.31 -1.04
N PHE A 296 -5.18 -45.31 -0.65
CA PHE A 296 -3.80 -45.14 -0.18
C PHE A 296 -2.89 -44.58 -1.28
N LEU A 297 -2.95 -45.16 -2.49
CA LEU A 297 -2.15 -44.72 -3.63
C LEU A 297 -2.56 -43.32 -4.10
N ALA A 298 -3.86 -43.01 -4.09
CA ALA A 298 -4.38 -41.68 -4.40
C ALA A 298 -3.93 -40.64 -3.38
N LEU A 299 -3.90 -40.97 -2.08
CA LEU A 299 -3.43 -40.07 -1.03
C LEU A 299 -1.94 -39.71 -1.21
N ILE A 300 -1.10 -40.71 -1.53
CA ILE A 300 0.31 -40.51 -1.86
C ILE A 300 0.45 -39.65 -3.12
N GLY A 301 -0.32 -39.96 -4.16
CA GLY A 301 -0.33 -39.20 -5.42
C GLY A 301 -0.71 -37.74 -5.23
N PHE A 302 -1.76 -37.45 -4.46
CA PHE A 302 -2.17 -36.09 -4.14
C PHE A 302 -1.13 -35.36 -3.28
N THR A 303 -0.52 -36.04 -2.31
CA THR A 303 0.54 -35.45 -1.47
C THR A 303 1.72 -35.00 -2.34
N ILE A 304 2.20 -35.88 -3.22
CA ILE A 304 3.30 -35.56 -4.16
C ILE A 304 2.89 -34.44 -5.12
N LEU A 305 1.67 -34.49 -5.67
CA LEU A 305 1.18 -33.50 -6.62
C LEU A 305 1.04 -32.11 -5.98
N PHE A 306 0.52 -32.01 -4.76
CA PHE A 306 0.39 -30.74 -4.05
C PHE A 306 1.73 -30.22 -3.54
N ASP A 307 2.61 -31.07 -3.02
CA ASP A 307 3.95 -30.66 -2.57
C ASP A 307 4.81 -30.22 -3.76
N PHE A 308 4.81 -30.97 -4.87
CA PHE A 308 5.51 -30.59 -6.10
C PHE A 308 4.90 -29.34 -6.72
N GLY A 309 3.57 -29.25 -6.80
CA GLY A 309 2.86 -28.07 -7.26
C GLY A 309 3.15 -26.84 -6.42
N PHE A 310 3.31 -26.99 -5.10
CA PHE A 310 3.69 -25.93 -4.18
C PHE A 310 5.16 -25.50 -4.37
N ILE A 311 6.08 -26.44 -4.54
CA ILE A 311 7.48 -26.16 -4.87
C ILE A 311 7.58 -25.44 -6.21
N LEU A 312 6.84 -25.89 -7.21
CA LEU A 312 6.81 -25.31 -8.56
C LEU A 312 6.15 -23.91 -8.52
N ALA A 313 5.11 -23.73 -7.72
CA ALA A 313 4.52 -22.43 -7.42
C ALA A 313 5.55 -21.49 -6.78
N LEU A 314 6.28 -21.92 -5.75
CA LEU A 314 7.34 -21.09 -5.13
C LEU A 314 8.52 -20.79 -6.08
N THR A 315 8.82 -21.71 -6.98
CA THR A 315 9.95 -21.61 -7.92
C THR A 315 9.62 -20.70 -9.10
N TYR A 316 8.41 -20.79 -9.65
CA TYR A 316 8.02 -20.12 -10.90
C TYR A 316 7.05 -18.95 -10.71
N LEU A 317 6.20 -18.95 -9.68
CA LEU A 317 5.39 -17.77 -9.38
C LEU A 317 6.28 -16.75 -8.69
N LYS A 318 6.59 -15.66 -9.42
CA LYS A 318 7.19 -14.48 -8.80
C LYS A 318 6.31 -14.10 -7.60
N PRO A 319 6.88 -13.98 -6.38
CA PRO A 319 6.09 -13.63 -5.21
C PRO A 319 5.28 -12.36 -5.51
N PRO A 320 4.00 -12.28 -5.09
CA PRO A 320 3.24 -11.04 -5.21
C PRO A 320 4.13 -9.95 -4.63
N LYS A 321 4.31 -8.84 -5.37
CA LYS A 321 5.24 -7.76 -5.01
C LYS A 321 4.84 -7.13 -3.67
N MET A 322 5.12 -7.80 -2.56
CA MET A 322 5.40 -7.19 -1.29
C MET A 322 6.64 -6.36 -1.57
N SER A 323 6.46 -5.03 -1.54
CA SER A 323 7.48 -4.03 -1.81
C SER A 323 8.84 -4.51 -1.30
N ARG A 324 9.67 -5.00 -2.22
CA ARG A 324 11.02 -5.46 -1.91
C ARG A 324 11.74 -4.32 -1.21
N ALA A 325 12.47 -4.66 -0.17
CA ALA A 325 13.48 -3.79 0.42
C ALA A 325 14.29 -3.14 -0.72
N ILE A 326 14.28 -1.82 -0.76
CA ILE A 326 14.86 -1.03 -1.83
C ILE A 326 16.38 -1.14 -1.70
N ILE A 327 16.97 -1.98 -2.55
CA ILE A 327 18.37 -1.84 -2.96
C ILE A 327 18.46 -0.52 -3.71
N SER A 328 19.42 0.34 -3.33
CA SER A 328 19.65 1.62 -4.02
C SER A 328 19.86 1.36 -5.51
N LYS A 329 19.21 2.14 -6.36
CA LYS A 329 19.33 2.09 -7.83
C LYS A 329 20.79 2.07 -8.29
N LYS A 330 21.70 2.69 -7.52
CA LYS A 330 23.17 2.69 -7.67
C LYS A 330 23.77 1.29 -7.88
N LYS A 331 23.33 0.28 -7.11
CA LYS A 331 23.88 -1.10 -7.20
C LYS A 331 23.22 -1.93 -8.30
N PHE A 332 22.04 -1.54 -8.77
CA PHE A 332 21.34 -2.22 -9.86
C PHE A 332 21.82 -1.72 -11.24
N SER A 333 22.15 -0.43 -11.36
CA SER A 333 22.75 0.13 -12.59
C SER A 333 24.18 -0.36 -12.84
N GLU A 334 24.97 -0.59 -11.78
CA GLU A 334 26.32 -1.21 -11.92
C GLU A 334 26.25 -2.67 -12.40
N ILE A 335 25.20 -3.41 -12.01
CA ILE A 335 25.02 -4.81 -12.41
C ILE A 335 24.46 -4.88 -13.84
N GLN A 336 23.52 -3.99 -14.21
CA GLN A 336 22.89 -4.01 -15.53
C GLN A 336 23.73 -3.36 -16.63
N GLY A 337 24.66 -2.46 -16.29
CA GLY A 337 25.64 -1.91 -17.23
C GLY A 337 26.64 -2.92 -17.79
N ARG A 338 26.68 -4.15 -17.23
CA ARG A 338 27.52 -5.25 -17.72
C ARG A 338 26.83 -6.12 -18.78
N ASP A 339 25.49 -6.14 -18.84
CA ASP A 339 24.73 -7.05 -19.71
C ASP A 339 24.12 -6.37 -20.96
N ASP A 340 23.98 -5.03 -20.98
CA ASP A 340 23.27 -4.33 -22.07
C ASP A 340 24.13 -3.97 -23.30
N ARG A 341 25.37 -4.47 -23.42
CA ARG A 341 26.19 -4.24 -24.63
C ARG A 341 25.84 -5.12 -25.83
N SER A 342 24.95 -6.13 -25.71
CA SER A 342 24.71 -7.08 -26.82
C SER A 342 23.41 -6.92 -27.60
N ASN A 343 22.46 -6.05 -27.23
CA ASN A 343 21.12 -6.09 -27.83
C ASN A 343 20.58 -4.76 -28.39
N LYS A 344 21.44 -3.83 -28.78
CA LYS A 344 21.01 -2.55 -29.40
C LYS A 344 20.95 -2.60 -30.93
N ALA A 345 20.33 -3.63 -31.49
CA ALA A 345 20.03 -3.73 -32.92
C ALA A 345 18.75 -4.55 -33.17
N LYS A 346 17.60 -4.06 -32.69
CA LYS A 346 16.22 -4.36 -33.17
C LYS A 346 15.22 -3.91 -32.13
N LEU A 347 14.77 -2.65 -32.17
CA LEU A 347 13.39 -2.26 -31.86
C LEU A 347 13.16 -0.76 -32.12
N ASP A 348 13.32 -0.30 -33.36
CA ASP A 348 12.68 0.94 -33.80
C ASP A 348 11.57 0.57 -34.76
N ASN A 349 10.38 0.35 -34.21
CA ASN A 349 9.08 0.54 -34.88
C ASN A 349 7.95 0.13 -33.91
N GLU A 350 7.53 1.06 -33.06
CA GLU A 350 6.14 1.05 -32.61
C GLU A 350 5.63 2.48 -32.41
N SER A 351 4.54 2.75 -33.11
CA SER A 351 3.87 4.03 -33.23
C SER A 351 3.23 4.45 -31.90
N THR A 352 3.61 5.63 -31.44
CA THR A 352 3.05 6.26 -30.24
C THR A 352 1.57 6.60 -30.46
N ARG A 353 0.66 5.79 -29.91
CA ARG A 353 -0.75 6.15 -29.74
C ARG A 353 -0.87 7.33 -28.76
N GLN A 354 -1.22 8.51 -29.26
CA GLN A 354 -1.67 9.64 -28.44
C GLN A 354 -2.98 9.27 -27.74
N LYS A 355 -2.94 9.12 -26.41
CA LYS A 355 -4.14 9.26 -25.57
C LYS A 355 -4.35 10.75 -25.32
N GLY A 356 -5.43 11.29 -25.89
CA GLY A 356 -5.89 12.65 -25.60
C GLY A 356 -6.09 12.84 -24.10
N ARG A 357 -5.28 13.70 -23.50
CA ARG A 357 -5.59 14.34 -22.23
C ARG A 357 -6.05 15.75 -22.56
N MET A 358 -7.28 16.06 -22.17
CA MET A 358 -7.83 17.41 -22.20
C MET A 358 -7.06 18.24 -21.17
N VAL A 359 -6.26 19.19 -21.65
CA VAL A 359 -5.59 20.20 -20.84
C VAL A 359 -6.46 21.45 -20.91
N LEU A 360 -6.98 21.89 -19.76
CA LEU A 360 -7.66 23.17 -19.65
C LEU A 360 -6.62 24.29 -19.82
N PRO A 361 -6.89 25.34 -20.61
CA PRO A 361 -5.96 26.43 -20.84
C PRO A 361 -5.99 27.34 -19.60
N PHE A 362 -5.07 27.14 -18.67
CA PHE A 362 -4.83 28.11 -17.61
C PHE A 362 -3.70 29.04 -18.05
N VAL A 363 -3.96 30.34 -18.04
CA VAL A 363 -2.92 31.36 -18.19
C VAL A 363 -2.08 31.35 -16.90
N PRO A 364 -0.80 30.99 -16.94
CA PRO A 364 0.03 30.98 -15.73
C PRO A 364 0.36 32.42 -15.34
N LEU A 365 -0.16 32.86 -14.19
CA LEU A 365 0.21 34.13 -13.57
C LEU A 365 1.37 33.87 -12.60
N THR A 366 2.50 34.55 -12.79
CA THR A 366 3.67 34.46 -11.91
C THR A 366 3.61 35.55 -10.86
N ILE A 367 3.67 35.17 -9.58
CA ILE A 367 3.71 36.11 -8.45
C ILE A 367 5.12 36.05 -7.83
N THR A 368 5.78 37.20 -7.74
CA THR A 368 7.06 37.36 -7.03
C THR A 368 6.84 38.28 -5.82
N PHE A 369 7.43 37.91 -4.68
CA PHE A 369 7.39 38.73 -3.47
C PHE A 369 8.74 39.42 -3.29
N THR A 370 8.73 40.73 -3.04
CA THR A 370 9.95 41.52 -2.94
C THR A 370 10.53 41.55 -1.53
N ASP A 371 9.75 41.23 -0.49
CA ASP A 371 10.19 41.19 0.91
C ASP A 371 9.33 40.21 1.75
N VAL A 372 9.76 38.95 1.91
CA VAL A 372 9.07 37.96 2.76
C VAL A 372 9.83 37.80 4.07
N GLN A 373 9.25 38.28 5.17
CA GLN A 373 9.70 37.97 6.52
C GLN A 373 8.81 36.85 7.08
N TYR A 374 9.41 35.73 7.49
CA TYR A 374 8.70 34.62 8.11
C TYR A 374 9.10 34.49 9.59
N PHE A 375 8.10 34.24 10.45
CA PHE A 375 8.29 33.98 11.86
C PHE A 375 7.75 32.58 12.17
N VAL A 376 8.63 31.65 12.55
CA VAL A 376 8.23 30.33 13.06
C VAL A 376 8.24 30.39 14.57
N ASP A 377 7.06 30.36 15.17
CA ASP A 377 6.94 30.10 16.60
C ASP A 377 7.32 28.63 16.85
N THR A 378 8.50 28.41 17.45
CA THR A 378 9.01 27.07 17.72
C THR A 378 8.64 26.70 19.16
N PRO A 379 7.80 25.67 19.36
CA PRO A 379 7.48 25.23 20.71
C PRO A 379 8.74 24.75 21.43
N PRO A 380 8.78 24.82 22.77
CA PRO A 380 9.91 24.31 23.56
C PRO A 380 10.13 22.82 23.26
N LEU A 381 11.40 22.42 23.21
CA LEU A 381 11.81 21.03 23.07
C LEU A 381 11.67 20.33 24.42
N ILE A 382 11.00 19.18 24.45
CA ILE A 382 10.98 18.27 25.59
C ILE A 382 11.75 17.00 25.21
N LEU A 383 12.84 16.74 25.91
CA LEU A 383 13.65 15.55 25.76
C LEU A 383 13.48 14.63 26.96
N MET A 384 13.25 13.34 26.69
CA MET A 384 13.05 12.32 27.70
C MET A 384 14.02 11.17 27.52
N LYS A 385 14.51 10.60 28.62
CA LYS A 385 15.27 9.36 28.63
C LYS A 385 14.37 8.14 28.83
N THR A 386 14.96 6.95 28.67
CA THR A 386 14.28 5.67 28.91
C THR A 386 13.66 5.64 30.31
N GLY A 387 12.39 5.26 30.42
CA GLY A 387 11.63 5.32 31.67
C GLY A 387 10.77 6.58 31.83
N GLY A 388 10.73 7.46 30.83
CA GLY A 388 9.81 8.61 30.80
C GLY A 388 10.24 9.79 31.66
N ARG A 389 11.50 9.83 32.12
CA ARG A 389 12.05 10.97 32.85
C ARG A 389 12.54 12.04 31.89
N ILE A 390 12.25 13.30 32.21
CA ILE A 390 12.65 14.46 31.41
C ILE A 390 14.12 14.76 31.71
N ILE A 391 14.88 15.08 30.67
CA ILE A 391 16.30 15.47 30.77
C ILE A 391 16.57 16.87 30.22
N TYR A 392 15.61 17.43 29.48
CA TYR A 392 15.60 18.82 29.03
C TYR A 392 14.16 19.24 28.68
N SER A 393 13.74 20.44 29.11
CA SER A 393 12.52 21.09 28.63
C SER A 393 12.79 22.58 28.50
N GLY A 394 12.76 23.11 27.27
CA GLY A 394 13.06 24.53 27.06
C GLY A 394 13.13 24.97 25.60
N LEU A 395 13.25 26.28 25.40
CA LEU A 395 13.43 26.86 24.06
C LEU A 395 14.80 26.47 23.49
N LEU A 396 14.87 26.26 22.17
CA LEU A 396 16.12 25.89 21.50
C LEU A 396 17.11 27.06 21.41
N GLY A 397 16.60 28.30 21.27
CA GLY A 397 17.42 29.46 20.94
C GLY A 397 17.81 29.51 19.46
N GLN A 398 18.39 30.64 19.02
CA GLN A 398 18.90 30.76 17.66
C GLN A 398 20.01 29.72 17.43
N HIS A 399 19.94 28.99 16.30
CA HIS A 399 20.85 27.90 15.99
C HIS A 399 20.98 26.82 17.09
N SER A 400 19.94 26.62 17.90
CA SER A 400 19.94 25.70 19.05
C SER A 400 20.95 26.05 20.16
N SER A 401 21.35 27.33 20.27
CA SER A 401 22.39 27.75 21.21
C SER A 401 22.08 27.39 22.67
N LYS A 402 20.86 27.65 23.14
CA LYS A 402 20.44 27.37 24.54
C LYS A 402 20.50 25.88 24.88
N LEU A 403 20.13 25.04 23.92
CA LEU A 403 20.21 23.59 24.05
C LEU A 403 21.68 23.13 24.17
N ILE A 404 22.53 23.65 23.28
CA ILE A 404 23.95 23.30 23.24
C ILE A 404 24.62 23.78 24.53
N GLU A 405 24.39 25.02 24.94
CA GLU A 405 24.90 25.61 26.19
C GLU A 405 24.50 24.78 27.42
N TYR A 406 23.25 24.31 27.49
CA TYR A 406 22.79 23.47 28.59
C TYR A 406 23.57 22.14 28.67
N PHE A 407 23.67 21.41 27.55
CA PHE A 407 24.34 20.10 27.56
C PHE A 407 25.87 20.21 27.64
N GLU A 408 26.48 21.22 27.01
CA GLU A 408 27.92 21.50 27.15
C GLU A 408 28.28 22.04 28.54
N GLY A 409 27.33 22.64 29.25
CA GLY A 409 27.50 23.07 30.64
C GLY A 409 27.59 21.91 31.64
N ILE A 410 27.18 20.71 31.24
CA ILE A 410 27.30 19.50 32.07
C ILE A 410 28.73 18.98 31.95
N SER A 411 29.40 18.80 33.10
CA SER A 411 30.75 18.24 33.15
C SER A 411 30.82 16.90 32.41
N SER A 412 31.86 16.72 31.59
CA SER A 412 32.16 15.50 30.85
C SER A 412 31.36 15.26 29.55
N VAL A 413 30.43 16.13 29.17
CA VAL A 413 29.75 16.04 27.87
C VAL A 413 30.67 16.53 26.73
N PRO A 414 30.85 15.78 25.62
CA PRO A 414 31.65 16.22 24.49
C PRO A 414 31.02 17.40 23.75
N LYS A 415 31.81 18.46 23.49
CA LYS A 415 31.37 19.62 22.71
C LYS A 415 30.90 19.25 21.31
N ILE A 416 29.95 20.01 20.79
CA ILE A 416 29.45 19.80 19.43
C ILE A 416 30.52 20.15 18.39
N LYS A 417 30.63 19.32 17.35
CA LYS A 417 31.54 19.57 16.22
C LYS A 417 30.94 20.63 15.29
N ALA A 418 31.80 21.45 14.68
CA ALA A 418 31.37 22.40 13.66
C ALA A 418 30.63 21.70 12.49
N ASN A 419 29.56 22.31 12.00
CA ASN A 419 28.67 21.78 10.95
C ASN A 419 28.00 20.43 11.29
N TYR A 420 27.92 20.07 12.56
CA TYR A 420 27.19 18.89 13.01
C TYR A 420 25.77 19.25 13.45
N ASN A 421 24.81 18.36 13.16
CA ASN A 421 23.40 18.61 13.49
C ASN A 421 23.17 18.53 15.02
N PRO A 422 22.72 19.62 15.68
CA PRO A 422 22.50 19.64 17.13
C PRO A 422 21.50 18.58 17.61
N ALA A 423 20.46 18.28 16.83
CA ALA A 423 19.47 17.26 17.20
C ALA A 423 20.08 15.85 17.22
N THR A 424 20.98 15.55 16.29
CA THR A 424 21.70 14.27 16.25
C THR A 424 22.69 14.19 17.41
N TRP A 425 23.49 15.23 17.62
CA TRP A 425 24.47 15.30 18.71
C TRP A 425 23.80 15.13 20.07
N MET A 426 22.71 15.85 20.33
CA MET A 426 21.94 15.76 21.56
C MET A 426 21.50 14.31 21.85
N LEU A 427 20.99 13.57 20.87
CA LEU A 427 20.56 12.17 21.04
C LEU A 427 21.75 11.21 21.27
N GLU A 428 22.93 11.54 20.76
CA GLU A 428 24.15 10.75 20.97
C GLU A 428 24.71 10.96 22.37
N VAL A 429 24.81 12.22 22.83
CA VAL A 429 25.35 12.56 24.16
C VAL A 429 24.40 12.17 25.29
N THR A 430 23.09 12.13 25.03
CA THR A 430 22.07 11.69 26.00
C THR A 430 21.69 10.21 25.88
N SER A 431 22.45 9.43 25.10
CA SER A 431 22.22 7.99 24.96
C SER A 431 22.55 7.24 26.25
N ALA A 432 21.83 6.14 26.53
CA ALA A 432 22.06 5.33 27.74
C ALA A 432 23.50 4.79 27.85
N SER A 433 24.15 4.52 26.71
CA SER A 433 25.57 4.13 26.69
C SER A 433 26.49 5.26 27.12
N MET A 434 26.21 6.49 26.68
CA MET A 434 27.00 7.66 27.05
C MET A 434 26.77 8.02 28.52
N GLU A 435 25.51 7.99 28.98
CA GLU A 435 25.14 8.20 30.38
C GLU A 435 25.91 7.26 31.32
N ALA A 436 26.03 5.97 30.98
CA ALA A 436 26.81 4.98 31.74
C ALA A 436 28.34 5.23 31.68
N GLN A 437 28.86 5.70 30.54
CA GLN A 437 30.28 6.05 30.40
C GLN A 437 30.66 7.28 31.21
N LEU A 438 29.76 8.26 31.26
CA LEU A 438 29.94 9.51 31.99
C LEU A 438 29.66 9.36 33.49
N GLY A 439 28.94 8.30 33.90
CA GLY A 439 28.58 8.07 35.29
C GLY A 439 27.61 9.10 35.86
N VAL A 440 26.83 9.76 35.00
CA VAL A 440 25.88 10.82 35.37
C VAL A 440 24.44 10.34 35.16
N ASP A 441 23.49 10.91 35.90
CA ASP A 441 22.07 10.77 35.59
C ASP A 441 21.54 12.13 35.10
N PHE A 442 21.26 12.22 33.79
CA PHE A 442 20.80 13.47 33.18
C PHE A 442 19.44 13.94 33.71
N ALA A 443 18.60 13.04 34.23
CA ALA A 443 17.31 13.42 34.80
C ALA A 443 17.50 14.14 36.15
N ASN A 444 18.40 13.65 37.00
CA ASN A 444 18.71 14.30 38.27
C ASN A 444 19.39 15.67 38.07
N ILE A 445 20.23 15.77 37.04
CA ILE A 445 20.85 17.05 36.64
C ILE A 445 19.77 18.04 36.19
N TYR A 446 18.80 17.59 35.38
CA TYR A 446 17.69 18.43 34.96
C TYR A 446 16.83 18.89 36.16
N GLU A 447 16.45 17.99 37.05
CA GLU A 447 15.64 18.32 38.25
C GLU A 447 16.33 19.34 39.18
N SER A 448 17.67 19.34 39.23
CA SER A 448 18.46 20.31 40.00
C SER A 448 18.80 21.58 39.24
N SER A 449 18.42 21.67 37.95
CA SER A 449 18.77 22.81 37.09
C SER A 449 17.83 24.00 37.28
N PRO A 450 18.29 25.25 37.04
CA PRO A 450 17.42 26.42 37.03
C PRO A 450 16.33 26.32 35.96
N LEU A 451 16.63 25.66 34.83
CA LEU A 451 15.67 25.43 33.74
C LEU A 451 14.44 24.64 34.19
N TYR A 452 14.60 23.69 35.12
CA TYR A 452 13.49 22.96 35.72
C TYR A 452 12.64 23.86 36.62
N GLN A 453 13.26 24.73 37.42
CA GLN A 453 12.56 25.70 38.27
C GLN A 453 11.70 26.65 37.43
N ASP A 454 12.27 27.23 36.36
CA ASP A 454 11.55 28.10 35.42
C ASP A 454 10.35 27.38 34.77
N THR A 455 10.55 26.11 34.40
CA THR A 455 9.49 25.30 33.78
C THR A 455 8.35 25.02 34.76
N ILE A 456 8.66 24.70 36.02
CA ILE A 456 7.66 24.45 37.06
C ILE A 456 6.91 25.73 37.40
N GLU A 457 7.59 26.87 37.50
CA GLU A 457 6.95 28.17 37.73
C GLU A 457 5.99 28.52 36.59
N LEU A 458 6.41 28.36 35.33
CA LEU A 458 5.56 28.57 34.16
C LEU A 458 4.33 27.64 34.18
N VAL A 459 4.52 26.37 34.54
CA VAL A 459 3.40 25.42 34.66
C VAL A 459 2.45 25.86 35.77
N SER A 460 2.95 26.33 36.91
CA SER A 460 2.11 26.84 38.00
C SER A 460 1.28 28.03 37.55
N GLN A 461 1.90 29.00 36.86
CA GLN A 461 1.22 30.18 36.33
C GLN A 461 0.15 29.82 35.29
N LEU A 462 0.41 28.84 34.42
CA LEU A 462 -0.52 28.40 33.37
C LEU A 462 -1.60 27.43 33.88
N SER A 463 -1.41 26.82 35.04
CA SER A 463 -2.38 25.90 35.65
C SER A 463 -3.57 26.64 36.25
N GLU A 464 -3.38 27.91 36.65
CA GLU A 464 -4.46 28.76 37.12
C GLU A 464 -5.23 29.37 35.94
N PRO A 465 -6.52 29.04 35.77
CA PRO A 465 -7.31 29.61 34.69
C PRO A 465 -7.52 31.10 34.90
N GLN A 466 -7.47 31.89 33.82
CA GLN A 466 -7.70 33.33 33.92
C GLN A 466 -9.08 33.63 34.54
N PRO A 467 -9.20 34.64 35.43
CA PRO A 467 -10.46 34.97 36.08
C PRO A 467 -11.58 35.23 35.05
N GLY A 468 -12.69 34.49 35.16
CA GLY A 468 -13.83 34.58 34.25
C GLY A 468 -13.81 33.62 33.05
N SER A 469 -12.76 32.81 32.89
CA SER A 469 -12.75 31.72 31.92
C SER A 469 -13.70 30.57 32.36
N ARG A 470 -14.30 29.90 31.37
CA ARG A 470 -15.20 28.75 31.59
C ARG A 470 -14.58 27.50 30.99
N ASP A 471 -14.78 26.36 31.64
CA ASP A 471 -14.35 25.07 31.12
C ASP A 471 -14.98 24.77 29.75
N LEU A 472 -14.16 24.22 28.85
CA LEU A 472 -14.58 23.83 27.52
C LEU A 472 -15.47 22.59 27.60
N HIS A 473 -16.79 22.77 27.50
CA HIS A 473 -17.75 21.67 27.47
C HIS A 473 -18.30 21.43 26.06
N PHE A 474 -18.28 20.17 25.60
CA PHE A 474 -18.89 19.78 24.34
C PHE A 474 -20.20 19.03 24.61
N PRO A 475 -21.30 19.36 23.90
CA PRO A 475 -22.62 18.76 24.14
C PRO A 475 -22.67 17.26 23.80
N THR A 476 -21.78 16.80 22.91
CA THR A 476 -21.72 15.41 22.46
C THR A 476 -20.30 14.89 22.49
N ARG A 477 -20.16 13.59 22.77
CA ARG A 477 -18.87 12.89 22.74
C ARG A 477 -18.24 12.83 21.34
N PHE A 478 -19.08 12.89 20.31
CA PHE A 478 -18.68 12.83 18.90
C PHE A 478 -19.17 14.07 18.14
N PRO A 479 -18.47 14.52 17.09
CA PRO A 479 -18.84 15.74 16.35
C PRO A 479 -20.16 15.64 15.57
N GLN A 480 -20.64 14.44 15.25
CA GLN A 480 -21.79 14.20 14.36
C GLN A 480 -22.78 13.21 14.98
N SER A 481 -24.02 13.20 14.48
CA SER A 481 -25.07 12.27 14.93
C SER A 481 -24.79 10.81 14.57
N THR A 482 -25.34 9.86 15.32
CA THR A 482 -25.10 8.41 15.13
C THR A 482 -25.46 7.92 13.73
N ARG A 483 -26.53 8.48 13.12
CA ARG A 483 -26.94 8.15 11.76
C ARG A 483 -25.90 8.58 10.73
N MET A 484 -25.36 9.79 10.87
CA MET A 484 -24.31 10.29 9.98
C MET A 484 -23.02 9.50 10.15
N GLN A 485 -22.66 9.15 11.39
CA GLN A 485 -21.52 8.26 11.67
C GLN A 485 -21.68 6.91 10.97
N PHE A 486 -22.84 6.26 11.10
CA PHE A 486 -23.12 4.97 10.44
C PHE A 486 -23.02 5.10 8.91
N MET A 487 -23.62 6.12 8.32
CA MET A 487 -23.58 6.32 6.86
C MET A 487 -22.15 6.60 6.37
N ALA A 488 -21.37 7.39 7.11
CA ALA A 488 -19.96 7.62 6.80
C ALA A 488 -19.12 6.34 6.92
N CYS A 489 -19.34 5.54 7.96
CA CYS A 489 -18.70 4.23 8.11
C CYS A 489 -19.09 3.27 6.98
N LEU A 490 -20.37 3.25 6.59
CA LEU A 490 -20.86 2.38 5.51
C LEU A 490 -20.28 2.80 4.15
N TRP A 491 -20.20 4.11 3.87
CA TRP A 491 -19.54 4.63 2.68
C TRP A 491 -18.05 4.28 2.66
N LYS A 492 -17.36 4.43 3.80
CA LYS A 492 -15.96 4.01 3.96
C LYS A 492 -15.79 2.53 3.67
N GLN A 493 -16.64 1.68 4.26
CA GLN A 493 -16.55 0.23 4.06
C GLN A 493 -16.86 -0.19 2.63
N HIS A 494 -17.90 0.39 2.01
CA HIS A 494 -18.18 0.15 0.60
C HIS A 494 -16.97 0.45 -0.29
N LEU A 495 -16.32 1.59 -0.06
CA LEU A 495 -15.13 1.98 -0.81
C LEU A 495 -13.93 1.07 -0.53
N SER A 496 -13.77 0.61 0.71
CA SER A 496 -12.73 -0.36 1.10
C SER A 496 -12.93 -1.69 0.38
N TYR A 497 -14.12 -2.29 0.49
CA TYR A 497 -14.50 -3.57 -0.13
C TYR A 497 -14.34 -3.56 -1.64
N TRP A 498 -14.70 -2.44 -2.29
CA TRP A 498 -14.55 -2.27 -3.73
C TRP A 498 -13.08 -2.11 -4.15
N ARG A 499 -12.29 -1.33 -3.41
CA ARG A 499 -10.88 -1.06 -3.74
C ARG A 499 -9.94 -2.19 -3.35
N SER A 500 -10.35 -3.12 -2.49
CA SER A 500 -9.61 -4.32 -2.11
C SER A 500 -10.17 -5.57 -2.80
N PRO A 501 -9.91 -5.76 -4.12
CA PRO A 501 -10.48 -6.89 -4.85
C PRO A 501 -9.98 -8.23 -4.32
N SER A 502 -8.80 -8.30 -3.69
CA SER A 502 -8.23 -9.56 -3.19
C SER A 502 -9.15 -10.31 -2.23
N TYR A 503 -9.95 -9.61 -1.43
CA TYR A 503 -10.90 -10.25 -0.52
C TYR A 503 -12.16 -10.74 -1.26
N ASN A 504 -12.89 -9.83 -1.90
CA ASN A 504 -14.17 -10.15 -2.54
C ASN A 504 -14.00 -11.05 -3.78
N LEU A 505 -12.96 -10.83 -4.59
CA LEU A 505 -12.67 -11.65 -5.78
C LEU A 505 -12.27 -13.06 -5.38
N ALA A 506 -11.39 -13.22 -4.37
CA ALA A 506 -10.98 -14.55 -3.91
C ALA A 506 -12.19 -15.33 -3.37
N ARG A 507 -13.05 -14.68 -2.58
CA ARG A 507 -14.28 -15.29 -2.05
C ARG A 507 -15.25 -15.72 -3.16
N LEU A 508 -15.46 -14.89 -4.18
CA LEU A 508 -16.36 -15.22 -5.29
C LEU A 508 -15.79 -16.33 -6.17
N LEU A 509 -14.49 -16.28 -6.49
CA LEU A 509 -13.82 -17.33 -7.27
C LEU A 509 -13.82 -18.67 -6.53
N SER A 510 -13.47 -18.68 -5.23
CA SER A 510 -13.47 -19.91 -4.43
C SER A 510 -14.88 -20.51 -4.33
N MET A 511 -15.92 -19.67 -4.28
CA MET A 511 -17.31 -20.13 -4.31
C MET A 511 -17.67 -20.76 -5.66
N ILE A 512 -17.32 -20.14 -6.79
CA ILE A 512 -17.59 -20.70 -8.13
C ILE A 512 -16.89 -22.06 -8.28
N VAL A 513 -15.61 -22.14 -7.91
CA VAL A 513 -14.84 -23.39 -7.98
C VAL A 513 -15.47 -24.47 -7.10
N SER A 514 -15.84 -24.12 -5.86
CA SER A 514 -16.49 -25.08 -4.95
C SER A 514 -17.86 -25.51 -5.47
N ALA A 515 -18.67 -24.58 -5.99
CA ALA A 515 -19.98 -24.87 -6.57
C ALA A 515 -19.88 -25.85 -7.75
N VAL A 516 -18.95 -25.61 -8.68
CA VAL A 516 -18.70 -26.51 -9.81
C VAL A 516 -18.19 -27.87 -9.32
N MET A 517 -17.27 -27.90 -8.34
CA MET A 517 -16.77 -29.14 -7.75
C MET A 517 -17.89 -29.98 -7.14
N PHE A 518 -18.76 -29.38 -6.33
CA PHE A 518 -19.93 -30.07 -5.75
C PHE A 518 -20.91 -30.53 -6.83
N GLY A 519 -21.16 -29.69 -7.84
CA GLY A 519 -22.04 -30.04 -8.96
C GLY A 519 -21.53 -31.21 -9.79
N LEU A 520 -20.22 -31.31 -10.01
CA LEU A 520 -19.60 -32.44 -10.71
C LEU A 520 -19.59 -33.71 -9.85
N LEU A 521 -19.30 -33.58 -8.55
CA LEU A 521 -19.22 -34.73 -7.65
C LEU A 521 -20.57 -35.43 -7.46
N PHE A 522 -21.66 -34.66 -7.42
CA PHE A 522 -23.02 -35.15 -7.20
C PHE A 522 -23.92 -34.96 -8.44
N TRP A 523 -23.35 -35.10 -9.63
CA TRP A 523 -24.03 -34.84 -10.89
C TRP A 523 -25.35 -35.62 -11.01
N GLN A 524 -26.46 -34.88 -11.13
CA GLN A 524 -27.82 -35.39 -11.28
C GLN A 524 -28.33 -36.39 -10.22
N LYS A 525 -27.69 -36.48 -9.06
CA LYS A 525 -28.11 -37.40 -7.99
C LYS A 525 -29.36 -36.96 -7.22
N GLY A 526 -29.79 -35.71 -7.31
CA GLY A 526 -30.87 -35.12 -6.50
C GLY A 526 -32.26 -35.74 -6.66
N LYS A 527 -32.51 -36.51 -7.73
CA LYS A 527 -33.79 -37.23 -7.98
C LYS A 527 -33.69 -38.74 -7.80
N GLU A 528 -32.47 -39.28 -7.68
CA GLU A 528 -32.25 -40.71 -7.49
C GLU A 528 -32.50 -41.03 -6.01
N ILE A 529 -33.74 -41.40 -5.67
CA ILE A 529 -34.15 -41.70 -4.30
C ILE A 529 -34.82 -43.07 -4.31
N ASN A 530 -34.08 -44.11 -4.69
CA ASN A 530 -34.63 -45.46 -4.84
C ASN A 530 -34.26 -46.33 -3.63
N ASN A 531 -33.04 -46.17 -3.13
CA ASN A 531 -32.52 -46.92 -2.00
C ASN A 531 -32.17 -46.01 -0.82
N GLU A 532 -32.03 -46.60 0.38
CA GLU A 532 -31.54 -45.90 1.57
C GLU A 532 -30.19 -45.21 1.31
N GLN A 533 -29.30 -45.88 0.59
CA GLN A 533 -27.98 -45.37 0.24
C GLN A 533 -28.05 -44.09 -0.60
N ASP A 534 -28.95 -44.04 -1.58
CA ASP A 534 -29.08 -42.86 -2.44
C ASP A 534 -29.60 -41.66 -1.65
N LEU A 535 -30.54 -41.89 -0.73
CA LEU A 535 -31.03 -40.86 0.18
C LEU A 535 -29.90 -40.33 1.08
N PHE A 536 -29.08 -41.22 1.66
CA PHE A 536 -27.91 -40.80 2.44
C PHE A 536 -26.87 -40.03 1.62
N ILE A 537 -26.65 -40.36 0.35
CA ILE A 537 -25.75 -39.62 -0.55
C ILE A 537 -26.25 -38.19 -0.76
N ILE A 538 -27.54 -38.02 -1.05
CA ILE A 538 -28.15 -36.70 -1.25
C ILE A 538 -28.07 -35.88 0.04
N MET A 539 -28.49 -36.46 1.17
CA MET A 539 -28.46 -35.76 2.46
C MET A 539 -27.03 -35.41 2.88
N GLY A 540 -26.10 -36.34 2.66
CA GLY A 540 -24.67 -36.15 2.90
C GLY A 540 -24.09 -35.03 2.06
N SER A 541 -24.54 -34.87 0.80
CA SER A 541 -24.10 -33.77 -0.06
C SER A 541 -24.48 -32.39 0.50
N MET A 542 -25.70 -32.25 1.02
CA MET A 542 -26.16 -31.00 1.65
C MET A 542 -25.42 -30.73 2.96
N TYR A 543 -25.21 -31.76 3.78
CA TYR A 543 -24.42 -31.68 5.02
C TYR A 543 -22.98 -31.22 4.76
N ILE A 544 -22.28 -31.88 3.85
CA ILE A 544 -20.90 -31.52 3.51
C ILE A 544 -20.85 -30.11 2.93
N ALA A 545 -21.81 -29.71 2.09
CA ALA A 545 -21.88 -28.36 1.54
C ALA A 545 -22.06 -27.29 2.63
N VAL A 546 -22.99 -27.47 3.57
CA VAL A 546 -23.23 -26.52 4.68
C VAL A 546 -21.97 -26.33 5.51
N ILE A 547 -21.32 -27.43 5.92
CA ILE A 547 -20.14 -27.37 6.79
C ILE A 547 -18.92 -26.83 6.03
N PHE A 548 -18.59 -27.38 4.87
CA PHE A 548 -17.40 -27.00 4.11
C PHE A 548 -17.47 -25.54 3.63
N LEU A 549 -18.58 -25.14 3.00
CA LEU A 549 -18.73 -23.78 2.48
C LEU A 549 -18.88 -22.76 3.60
N GLY A 550 -19.53 -23.13 4.70
CA GLY A 550 -19.62 -22.33 5.90
C GLY A 550 -18.26 -22.02 6.50
N ILE A 551 -17.44 -23.05 6.74
CA ILE A 551 -16.07 -22.90 7.27
C ILE A 551 -15.20 -22.05 6.34
N ASN A 552 -15.30 -22.23 5.02
CA ASN A 552 -14.58 -21.41 4.06
C ASN A 552 -14.96 -19.92 4.14
N ASN A 553 -16.27 -19.62 4.26
CA ASN A 553 -16.76 -18.24 4.42
C ASN A 553 -16.26 -17.60 5.71
N CYS A 554 -16.31 -18.33 6.82
CA CYS A 554 -15.78 -17.87 8.10
C CYS A 554 -14.27 -17.62 8.04
N SER A 555 -13.50 -18.55 7.47
CA SER A 555 -12.02 -18.44 7.40
C SER A 555 -11.54 -17.27 6.52
N THR A 556 -12.31 -16.90 5.50
CA THR A 556 -11.94 -15.81 4.57
C THR A 556 -12.10 -14.42 5.20
N ILE A 557 -13.08 -14.23 6.09
CA ILE A 557 -13.35 -12.91 6.72
C ILE A 557 -12.40 -12.58 7.88
N LEU A 558 -11.89 -13.59 8.58
CA LEU A 558 -10.97 -13.44 9.73
C LEU A 558 -9.83 -12.42 9.49
N PRO A 559 -8.98 -12.57 8.46
CA PRO A 559 -7.84 -11.66 8.25
C PRO A 559 -8.26 -10.24 7.85
N TYR A 560 -9.39 -10.10 7.16
CA TYR A 560 -9.89 -8.79 6.72
C TYR A 560 -10.32 -7.94 7.92
N VAL A 561 -11.16 -8.51 8.80
CA VAL A 561 -11.68 -7.83 10.00
C VAL A 561 -10.57 -7.56 11.01
N ALA A 562 -9.59 -8.46 11.13
CA ALA A 562 -8.42 -8.24 11.99
C ALA A 562 -7.62 -6.99 11.58
N THR A 563 -7.52 -6.74 10.28
CA THR A 563 -6.84 -5.55 9.73
C THR A 563 -7.67 -4.28 9.98
N GLU A 564 -8.96 -4.31 9.68
CA GLU A 564 -9.89 -3.19 9.87
C GLU A 564 -10.02 -2.78 11.35
N ARG A 565 -10.00 -3.74 12.28
CA ARG A 565 -10.03 -3.47 13.72
C ARG A 565 -8.88 -2.55 14.18
N ASN A 566 -7.69 -2.70 13.60
CA ASN A 566 -6.55 -1.83 13.94
C ASN A 566 -6.76 -0.39 13.47
N VAL A 567 -7.45 -0.21 12.34
CA VAL A 567 -7.83 1.11 11.81
C VAL A 567 -8.91 1.72 12.70
N LEU A 568 -9.94 0.93 13.04
CA LEU A 568 -11.00 1.30 13.96
C LEU A 568 -10.45 1.85 15.28
N TYR A 569 -9.51 1.15 15.91
CA TYR A 569 -8.96 1.61 17.18
C TYR A 569 -8.36 3.03 17.06
N ARG A 570 -7.61 3.32 16.00
CA ARG A 570 -7.03 4.65 15.78
C ARG A 570 -8.11 5.72 15.60
N GLU A 571 -9.12 5.45 14.78
CA GLU A 571 -10.21 6.40 14.50
C GLU A 571 -11.10 6.62 15.73
N TYR A 572 -11.34 5.56 16.50
CA TYR A 572 -12.07 5.62 17.76
C TYR A 572 -11.32 6.43 18.83
N PHE A 573 -10.01 6.22 18.98
CA PHE A 573 -9.18 7.01 19.90
C PHE A 573 -9.10 8.48 19.49
N ALA A 574 -9.15 8.78 18.18
CA ALA A 574 -9.28 10.13 17.64
C ALA A 574 -10.70 10.71 17.78
N ARG A 575 -11.64 10.01 18.43
CA ARG A 575 -13.04 10.44 18.63
C ARG A 575 -13.80 10.76 17.34
N MET A 576 -13.48 10.07 16.25
CA MET A 576 -14.15 10.30 14.96
C MET A 576 -15.59 9.74 14.92
N TYR A 577 -15.80 8.53 15.45
CA TYR A 577 -17.10 7.87 15.47
C TYR A 577 -17.19 6.78 16.57
N SER A 578 -18.42 6.33 16.87
CA SER A 578 -18.70 5.26 17.84
C SER A 578 -18.37 3.85 17.30
N PRO A 579 -17.85 2.92 18.12
CA PRO A 579 -17.60 1.54 17.70
C PRO A 579 -18.85 0.85 17.13
N TRP A 580 -20.02 1.15 17.70
CA TRP A 580 -21.30 0.63 17.23
C TRP A 580 -21.63 1.05 15.79
N ALA A 581 -21.35 2.31 15.43
CA ALA A 581 -21.60 2.81 14.07
C ALA A 581 -20.74 2.07 13.04
N TYR A 582 -19.48 1.76 13.39
CA TYR A 582 -18.61 0.93 12.57
C TYR A 582 -19.10 -0.52 12.49
N SER A 583 -19.45 -1.13 13.63
CA SER A 583 -19.83 -2.55 13.66
C SER A 583 -21.07 -2.83 12.83
N PHE A 584 -22.09 -1.97 12.92
CA PHE A 584 -23.28 -2.10 12.07
C PHE A 584 -22.98 -1.84 10.59
N ALA A 585 -22.11 -0.88 10.27
CA ALA A 585 -21.70 -0.65 8.89
C ALA A 585 -20.96 -1.86 8.30
N GLN A 586 -20.08 -2.48 9.09
CA GLN A 586 -19.33 -3.68 8.74
C GLN A 586 -20.24 -4.90 8.51
N VAL A 587 -21.25 -5.08 9.36
CA VAL A 587 -22.27 -6.13 9.21
C VAL A 587 -23.11 -5.91 7.96
N THR A 588 -23.53 -4.66 7.71
CA THR A 588 -24.41 -4.30 6.60
C THR A 588 -23.73 -4.46 5.24
N ILE A 589 -22.45 -4.10 5.12
CA ILE A 589 -21.73 -4.19 3.83
C ILE A 589 -21.54 -5.64 3.35
N GLU A 590 -21.54 -6.62 4.25
CA GLU A 590 -21.42 -8.03 3.88
C GLU A 590 -22.67 -8.58 3.19
N VAL A 591 -23.86 -8.08 3.54
CA VAL A 591 -25.14 -8.64 3.08
C VAL A 591 -25.25 -8.68 1.55
N PRO A 592 -24.99 -7.59 0.78
CA PRO A 592 -25.08 -7.63 -0.67
C PRO A 592 -24.14 -8.64 -1.32
N TYR A 593 -22.91 -8.76 -0.83
CA TYR A 593 -21.95 -9.71 -1.41
C TYR A 593 -22.34 -11.16 -1.11
N ILE A 594 -22.87 -11.43 0.08
CA ILE A 594 -23.34 -12.77 0.47
C ILE A 594 -24.59 -13.15 -0.32
N ILE A 595 -25.49 -12.21 -0.61
CA ILE A 595 -26.63 -12.44 -1.52
C ILE A 595 -26.11 -12.88 -2.89
N VAL A 596 -25.18 -12.13 -3.49
CA VAL A 596 -24.60 -12.47 -4.80
C VAL A 596 -23.91 -13.85 -4.75
N GLN A 597 -23.17 -14.12 -3.68
CA GLN A 597 -22.49 -15.40 -3.49
C GLN A 597 -23.47 -16.57 -3.38
N ALA A 598 -24.57 -16.40 -2.65
CA ALA A 598 -25.64 -17.41 -2.55
C ALA A 598 -26.35 -17.61 -3.90
N ILE A 599 -26.67 -16.54 -4.63
CA ILE A 599 -27.27 -16.63 -5.98
C ILE A 599 -26.36 -17.45 -6.91
N ILE A 600 -25.06 -17.14 -6.96
CA ILE A 600 -24.08 -17.86 -7.79
C ILE A 600 -24.04 -19.34 -7.41
N TYR A 601 -23.96 -19.64 -6.11
CA TYR A 601 -23.93 -21.02 -5.63
C TYR A 601 -25.17 -21.79 -6.05
N VAL A 602 -26.36 -21.25 -5.81
CA VAL A 602 -27.64 -21.89 -6.15
C VAL A 602 -27.78 -22.05 -7.66
N ALA A 603 -27.44 -21.02 -8.44
CA ALA A 603 -27.56 -21.04 -9.90
C ALA A 603 -26.69 -22.13 -10.55
N ILE A 604 -25.55 -22.47 -9.96
CA ILE A 604 -24.65 -23.53 -10.44
C ILE A 604 -25.05 -24.89 -9.87
N THR A 605 -25.17 -25.00 -8.54
CA THR A 605 -25.33 -26.30 -7.88
C THR A 605 -26.72 -26.89 -8.06
N TYR A 606 -27.78 -26.09 -7.96
CA TYR A 606 -29.15 -26.59 -8.04
C TYR A 606 -29.45 -27.35 -9.35
N PRO A 607 -29.11 -26.83 -10.55
CA PRO A 607 -29.27 -27.57 -11.79
C PRO A 607 -28.30 -28.76 -11.91
N MET A 608 -27.03 -28.61 -11.51
CA MET A 608 -26.03 -29.67 -11.64
C MET A 608 -26.34 -30.90 -10.78
N LEU A 609 -26.83 -30.70 -9.55
CA LEU A 609 -27.28 -31.79 -8.69
C LEU A 609 -28.61 -32.39 -9.16
N GLY A 610 -29.36 -31.70 -10.02
CA GLY A 610 -30.61 -32.21 -10.58
C GLY A 610 -31.77 -32.22 -9.60
N TYR A 611 -31.85 -31.25 -8.69
CA TYR A 611 -32.95 -31.12 -7.72
C TYR A 611 -34.32 -30.88 -8.38
N TYR A 612 -35.40 -31.05 -7.60
CA TYR A 612 -36.78 -30.82 -8.06
C TYR A 612 -37.03 -29.34 -8.39
N TRP A 613 -37.46 -29.03 -9.60
CA TRP A 613 -37.75 -27.66 -10.01
C TRP A 613 -39.12 -27.23 -9.51
N SER A 614 -39.13 -26.41 -8.47
CA SER A 614 -40.30 -25.68 -7.98
C SER A 614 -39.83 -24.36 -7.38
N ALA A 615 -40.55 -23.27 -7.64
CA ALA A 615 -40.19 -21.95 -7.12
C ALA A 615 -40.08 -21.95 -5.58
N TYR A 616 -40.97 -22.70 -4.91
CA TYR A 616 -40.95 -22.92 -3.48
C TYR A 616 -39.64 -23.59 -3.01
N LYS A 617 -39.25 -24.70 -3.65
CA LYS A 617 -38.05 -25.48 -3.28
C LYS A 617 -36.76 -24.72 -3.54
N VAL A 618 -36.67 -24.02 -4.68
CA VAL A 618 -35.53 -23.17 -5.02
C VAL A 618 -35.39 -22.00 -4.03
N PHE A 619 -36.50 -21.35 -3.66
CA PHE A 619 -36.48 -20.25 -2.71
C PHE A 619 -35.98 -20.70 -1.33
N TRP A 620 -36.47 -21.82 -0.81
CA TRP A 620 -36.00 -22.36 0.47
C TRP A 620 -34.53 -22.75 0.42
N PHE A 621 -34.09 -23.37 -0.66
CA PHE A 621 -32.68 -23.70 -0.86
C PHE A 621 -31.80 -22.45 -0.87
N PHE A 622 -32.22 -21.40 -1.57
CA PHE A 622 -31.54 -20.10 -1.57
C PHE A 622 -31.54 -19.45 -0.17
N TYR A 623 -32.69 -19.39 0.48
CA TYR A 623 -32.84 -18.75 1.79
C TYR A 623 -31.98 -19.44 2.86
N ALA A 624 -32.03 -20.77 2.95
CA ALA A 624 -31.22 -21.53 3.90
C ALA A 624 -29.72 -21.39 3.59
N THR A 625 -29.32 -21.39 2.32
CA THR A 625 -27.93 -21.16 1.90
C THR A 625 -27.47 -19.74 2.27
N PHE A 626 -28.28 -18.72 1.99
CA PHE A 626 -28.00 -17.32 2.32
C PHE A 626 -27.82 -17.12 3.82
N CYS A 627 -28.76 -17.61 4.64
CA CYS A 627 -28.65 -17.53 6.10
C CYS A 627 -27.41 -18.27 6.61
N THR A 628 -27.09 -19.42 6.01
CA THR A 628 -25.89 -20.20 6.32
C THR A 628 -24.62 -19.41 6.10
N PHE A 629 -24.44 -18.84 4.91
CA PHE A 629 -23.26 -18.02 4.62
C PHE A 629 -23.21 -16.79 5.54
N LEU A 630 -24.35 -16.16 5.81
CA LEU A 630 -24.42 -14.97 6.65
C LEU A 630 -23.97 -15.24 8.09
N TYR A 631 -24.50 -16.27 8.76
CA TYR A 631 -24.09 -16.56 10.13
C TYR A 631 -22.64 -17.05 10.21
N PHE A 632 -22.11 -17.76 9.20
CA PHE A 632 -20.71 -18.16 9.20
C PHE A 632 -19.76 -16.97 9.04
N VAL A 633 -20.08 -16.00 8.18
CA VAL A 633 -19.29 -14.76 8.07
C VAL A 633 -19.34 -13.98 9.38
N TYR A 634 -20.51 -13.90 10.02
CA TYR A 634 -20.66 -13.15 11.27
C TYR A 634 -20.01 -13.88 12.46
N LEU A 635 -20.02 -15.22 12.47
CA LEU A 635 -19.26 -16.02 13.42
C LEU A 635 -17.76 -15.69 13.32
N GLY A 636 -17.22 -15.58 12.10
CA GLY A 636 -15.83 -15.18 11.88
C GLY A 636 -15.51 -13.77 12.41
N MET A 637 -16.44 -12.83 12.25
CA MET A 637 -16.32 -11.50 12.85
C MET A 637 -16.30 -11.55 14.37
N VAL A 638 -17.17 -12.36 14.98
CA VAL A 638 -17.19 -12.57 16.44
C VAL A 638 -15.85 -13.14 16.90
N MET A 639 -15.30 -14.16 16.24
CA MET A 639 -14.01 -14.78 16.60
C MET A 639 -12.87 -13.76 16.66
N VAL A 640 -12.80 -12.85 15.69
CA VAL A 640 -11.80 -11.76 15.69
C VAL A 640 -12.09 -10.75 16.79
N SER A 641 -13.36 -10.46 17.09
CA SER A 641 -13.71 -9.46 18.12
C SER A 641 -13.41 -9.92 19.55
N ILE A 642 -13.39 -11.23 19.82
CA ILE A 642 -13.11 -11.78 21.15
C ILE A 642 -11.64 -12.17 21.36
N CYS A 643 -10.85 -12.27 20.29
CA CYS A 643 -9.46 -12.73 20.34
C CYS A 643 -8.47 -11.59 20.08
N PRO A 644 -7.29 -11.57 20.73
CA PRO A 644 -6.29 -10.52 20.52
C PRO A 644 -5.55 -10.66 19.17
N SER A 645 -5.29 -11.89 18.72
CA SER A 645 -4.56 -12.17 17.48
C SER A 645 -5.39 -12.99 16.49
N LEU A 646 -5.03 -12.92 15.21
CA LEU A 646 -5.63 -13.71 14.14
C LEU A 646 -5.44 -15.22 14.36
N GLU A 647 -4.27 -15.63 14.83
CA GLU A 647 -3.94 -17.04 15.07
C GLU A 647 -4.83 -17.66 16.15
N ILE A 648 -5.04 -16.94 17.27
CA ILE A 648 -5.91 -17.39 18.36
C ILE A 648 -7.37 -17.44 17.87
N ALA A 649 -7.80 -16.44 17.08
CA ALA A 649 -9.14 -16.46 16.47
C ALA A 649 -9.36 -17.68 15.58
N SER A 650 -8.36 -18.06 14.76
CA SER A 650 -8.43 -19.24 13.90
C SER A 650 -8.50 -20.54 14.70
N ILE A 651 -7.70 -20.68 15.78
CA ILE A 651 -7.73 -21.87 16.65
C ILE A 651 -9.07 -21.99 17.37
N LEU A 652 -9.62 -20.89 17.87
CA LEU A 652 -10.93 -20.90 18.51
C LEU A 652 -12.05 -21.23 17.50
N ALA A 653 -11.95 -20.69 16.29
CA ALA A 653 -12.90 -20.98 15.22
C ALA A 653 -12.91 -22.47 14.86
N THR A 654 -11.75 -23.14 14.76
CA THR A 654 -11.69 -24.57 14.44
C THR A 654 -12.34 -25.43 15.52
N ALA A 655 -12.14 -25.13 16.80
CA ALA A 655 -12.83 -25.81 17.89
C ALA A 655 -14.35 -25.67 17.79
N ILE A 656 -14.84 -24.47 17.47
CA ILE A 656 -16.28 -24.21 17.27
C ILE A 656 -16.81 -24.97 16.04
N TYR A 657 -16.07 -25.00 14.93
CA TYR A 657 -16.47 -25.77 13.76
C TYR A 657 -16.66 -27.26 14.08
N THR A 658 -15.79 -27.85 14.90
CA THR A 658 -15.94 -29.25 15.33
C THR A 658 -17.25 -29.48 16.08
N ILE A 659 -17.63 -28.56 16.97
CA ILE A 659 -18.90 -28.61 17.70
C ILE A 659 -20.08 -28.45 16.74
N LEU A 660 -20.02 -27.45 15.85
CA LEU A 660 -21.06 -27.22 14.83
C LEU A 660 -21.21 -28.40 13.87
N ASN A 661 -20.13 -29.13 13.63
CA ASN A 661 -20.13 -30.31 12.78
C ASN A 661 -20.77 -31.51 13.50
N LEU A 662 -20.38 -31.78 14.74
CA LEU A 662 -20.86 -32.91 15.53
C LEU A 662 -22.37 -32.83 15.80
N PHE A 663 -22.88 -31.65 16.18
CA PHE A 663 -24.29 -31.41 16.54
C PHE A 663 -25.14 -30.89 15.37
N SER A 664 -24.68 -31.08 14.13
CA SER A 664 -25.40 -30.70 12.91
C SER A 664 -26.65 -31.55 12.62
N GLY A 665 -26.84 -32.67 13.32
CA GLY A 665 -27.99 -33.56 13.14
C GLY A 665 -27.85 -34.60 12.04
N PHE A 666 -26.79 -34.56 11.23
CA PHE A 666 -26.53 -35.58 10.20
C PHE A 666 -25.70 -36.77 10.74
N LEU A 667 -24.54 -36.49 11.34
CA LEU A 667 -23.67 -37.51 11.93
C LEU A 667 -24.34 -38.26 13.09
N ILE A 668 -25.01 -37.50 13.96
CA ILE A 668 -25.82 -38.02 15.05
C ILE A 668 -27.22 -37.43 14.88
N PRO A 669 -28.22 -38.24 14.48
CA PRO A 669 -29.60 -37.78 14.33
C PRO A 669 -30.16 -37.22 15.65
N GLY A 670 -30.93 -36.14 15.56
CA GLY A 670 -31.48 -35.43 16.72
C GLY A 670 -32.11 -36.33 17.80
N PRO A 671 -33.02 -37.26 17.44
CA PRO A 671 -33.65 -38.18 18.40
C PRO A 671 -32.69 -39.14 19.11
N LYS A 672 -31.51 -39.40 18.55
CA LYS A 672 -30.48 -40.30 19.12
C LYS A 672 -29.53 -39.57 20.08
N ILE A 673 -29.59 -38.24 20.14
CA ILE A 673 -28.74 -37.45 21.05
C ILE A 673 -29.27 -37.60 22.49
N PRO A 674 -28.41 -37.91 23.49
CA PRO A 674 -28.83 -37.98 24.88
C PRO A 674 -29.53 -36.70 25.35
N LYS A 675 -30.57 -36.84 26.18
CA LYS A 675 -31.40 -35.70 26.65
C LYS A 675 -30.59 -34.56 27.29
N TRP A 676 -29.45 -34.85 27.92
CA TRP A 676 -28.58 -33.83 28.51
C TRP A 676 -27.66 -33.10 27.51
N TRP A 677 -27.48 -33.62 26.29
CA TRP A 677 -26.70 -32.98 25.21
C TRP A 677 -27.58 -32.32 24.13
N ILE A 678 -28.89 -32.56 24.13
CA ILE A 678 -29.80 -32.10 23.07
C ILE A 678 -29.83 -30.57 22.91
N TRP A 679 -29.56 -29.81 23.96
CA TRP A 679 -29.49 -28.34 23.88
C TRP A 679 -28.37 -27.86 22.93
N CYS A 680 -27.27 -28.59 22.80
CA CYS A 680 -26.21 -28.27 21.83
C CYS A 680 -26.72 -28.36 20.39
N TYR A 681 -27.62 -29.31 20.10
CA TYR A 681 -28.26 -29.43 18.80
C TYR A 681 -29.17 -28.23 18.50
N TRP A 682 -29.96 -27.78 19.49
CA TRP A 682 -30.86 -26.63 19.32
C TRP A 682 -30.13 -25.28 19.17
N ILE A 683 -28.99 -25.11 19.82
CA ILE A 683 -28.15 -23.90 19.67
C ILE A 683 -27.30 -23.94 18.40
N CYS A 684 -27.16 -25.10 17.75
CA CYS A 684 -26.31 -25.27 16.58
C CYS A 684 -26.98 -24.74 15.30
N PRO A 685 -26.49 -23.64 14.67
CA PRO A 685 -27.10 -23.11 13.46
C PRO A 685 -27.08 -24.07 12.26
N THR A 686 -26.08 -24.95 12.17
CA THR A 686 -25.96 -25.92 11.07
C THR A 686 -27.06 -26.98 11.11
N ALA A 687 -27.58 -27.32 12.31
CA ALA A 687 -28.71 -28.22 12.46
C ALA A 687 -29.98 -27.65 11.84
N TRP A 688 -30.24 -26.36 12.05
CA TRP A 688 -31.36 -25.64 11.46
C TRP A 688 -31.18 -25.46 9.94
N SER A 689 -29.96 -25.20 9.47
CA SER A 689 -29.65 -25.15 8.04
C SER A 689 -30.00 -26.47 7.35
N LEU A 690 -29.59 -27.59 7.94
CA LEU A 690 -29.83 -28.91 7.37
C LEU A 690 -31.29 -29.32 7.42
N ASN A 691 -31.97 -29.05 8.54
CA ASN A 691 -33.41 -29.25 8.64
C ASN A 691 -34.14 -28.46 7.54
N GLY A 692 -33.82 -27.16 7.36
CA GLY A 692 -34.43 -26.32 6.34
C GLY A 692 -34.21 -26.85 4.92
N LEU A 693 -32.96 -27.19 4.57
CA LEU A 693 -32.62 -27.71 3.23
C LEU A 693 -33.31 -29.04 2.94
N LEU A 694 -33.20 -30.00 3.86
CA LEU A 694 -33.70 -31.36 3.66
C LEU A 694 -35.23 -31.44 3.66
N THR A 695 -35.85 -30.79 4.63
CA THR A 695 -37.30 -30.80 4.79
C THR A 695 -37.99 -30.06 3.65
N SER A 696 -37.45 -28.92 3.21
CA SER A 696 -38.01 -28.19 2.06
C SER A 696 -37.94 -28.97 0.74
N GLN A 697 -36.93 -29.83 0.60
CA GLN A 697 -36.66 -30.52 -0.66
C GLN A 697 -37.36 -31.86 -0.76
N TYR A 698 -37.42 -32.61 0.34
CA TYR A 698 -37.88 -34.00 0.39
C TYR A 698 -38.97 -34.28 1.44
N GLY A 699 -39.28 -33.32 2.33
CA GLY A 699 -40.26 -33.51 3.40
C GLY A 699 -41.71 -33.61 2.92
N ASP A 700 -42.00 -33.16 1.70
CA ASP A 700 -43.32 -33.23 1.03
C ASP A 700 -43.46 -34.45 0.10
N MET A 701 -42.43 -35.31 0.01
CA MET A 701 -42.40 -36.44 -0.92
C MET A 701 -42.97 -37.72 -0.27
N ASN A 702 -44.08 -38.22 -0.84
CA ASN A 702 -44.72 -39.48 -0.44
C ASN A 702 -44.19 -40.72 -1.19
N LYS A 703 -42.99 -40.65 -1.76
CA LYS A 703 -42.37 -41.79 -2.43
C LYS A 703 -41.99 -42.85 -1.41
N GLU A 704 -42.42 -44.09 -1.63
CA GLU A 704 -42.04 -45.25 -0.82
C GLU A 704 -40.66 -45.76 -1.24
N ILE A 705 -39.81 -45.99 -0.24
CA ILE A 705 -38.45 -46.52 -0.41
C ILE A 705 -38.20 -47.62 0.61
N LEU A 706 -37.34 -48.58 0.25
CA LEU A 706 -36.90 -49.65 1.15
C LEU A 706 -35.80 -49.10 2.06
N ILE A 707 -36.07 -49.01 3.37
CA ILE A 707 -35.13 -48.49 4.37
C ILE A 707 -35.02 -49.52 5.49
N PHE A 708 -33.81 -50.02 5.76
CA PHE A 708 -33.58 -51.08 6.75
C PHE A 708 -34.49 -52.31 6.57
N GLY A 709 -34.84 -52.64 5.33
CA GLY A 709 -35.71 -53.78 5.00
C GLY A 709 -37.22 -53.52 5.11
N GLU A 710 -37.66 -52.32 5.53
CA GLU A 710 -39.07 -51.92 5.59
C GLU A 710 -39.40 -50.88 4.51
N GLN A 711 -40.61 -50.95 3.92
CA GLN A 711 -41.08 -49.88 3.04
C GLN A 711 -41.61 -48.70 3.87
N LYS A 712 -40.95 -47.55 3.75
CA LYS A 712 -41.33 -46.31 4.41
C LYS A 712 -41.33 -45.16 3.41
N THR A 713 -42.20 -44.18 3.64
CA THR A 713 -42.16 -42.94 2.87
C THR A 713 -40.94 -42.09 3.26
N VAL A 714 -40.38 -41.35 2.30
CA VAL A 714 -39.25 -40.44 2.55
C VAL A 714 -39.58 -39.43 3.66
N SER A 715 -40.78 -38.85 3.63
CA SER A 715 -41.26 -37.92 4.67
C SER A 715 -41.31 -38.56 6.06
N SER A 716 -41.86 -39.78 6.18
CA SER A 716 -41.91 -40.50 7.46
C SER A 716 -40.51 -40.83 8.00
N PHE A 717 -39.58 -41.18 7.11
CA PHE A 717 -38.19 -41.43 7.48
C PHE A 717 -37.49 -40.18 8.02
N LEU A 718 -37.62 -39.03 7.35
CA LEU A 718 -37.04 -37.76 7.82
C LEU A 718 -37.58 -37.39 9.21
N GLN A 719 -38.87 -37.61 9.45
CA GLN A 719 -39.50 -37.34 10.73
C GLN A 719 -39.04 -38.28 11.84
N HIS A 720 -39.03 -39.59 11.61
CA HIS A 720 -38.75 -40.58 12.67
C HIS A 720 -37.25 -40.76 12.92
N TYR A 721 -36.42 -40.74 11.87
CA TYR A 721 -34.98 -40.96 12.00
C TYR A 721 -34.23 -39.68 12.40
N TYR A 722 -34.50 -38.56 11.69
CA TYR A 722 -33.80 -37.30 11.91
C TYR A 722 -34.54 -36.31 12.83
N GLY A 723 -35.84 -36.51 13.07
CA GLY A 723 -36.66 -35.55 13.81
C GLY A 723 -37.07 -34.33 12.97
N PHE A 724 -36.93 -34.39 11.65
CA PHE A 724 -37.23 -33.28 10.75
C PHE A 724 -38.72 -33.27 10.39
N GLN A 725 -39.42 -32.20 10.78
CA GLN A 725 -40.87 -32.07 10.61
C GLN A 725 -41.17 -30.95 9.60
N ASN A 726 -41.97 -31.26 8.59
CA ASN A 726 -42.34 -30.33 7.52
C ASN A 726 -43.14 -29.12 8.02
N ASP A 727 -44.03 -29.35 8.99
CA ASP A 727 -44.87 -28.31 9.59
C ASP A 727 -44.07 -27.23 10.34
N HIS A 728 -42.82 -27.52 10.71
CA HIS A 728 -41.95 -26.60 11.43
C HIS A 728 -41.06 -25.72 10.54
N LEU A 729 -41.21 -25.76 9.21
CA LEU A 729 -40.40 -24.91 8.30
C LEU A 729 -40.50 -23.40 8.63
N GLY A 730 -41.66 -22.91 9.06
CA GLY A 730 -41.83 -21.52 9.50
C GLY A 730 -40.95 -21.18 10.72
N LEU A 731 -40.89 -22.08 11.70
CA LEU A 731 -40.01 -21.94 12.86
C LEU A 731 -38.53 -21.97 12.45
N VAL A 732 -38.17 -22.89 11.54
CA VAL A 732 -36.80 -23.00 11.01
C VAL A 732 -36.36 -21.68 10.36
N ALA A 733 -37.24 -21.00 9.62
CA ALA A 733 -36.92 -19.69 9.04
C ALA A 733 -36.62 -18.63 10.10
N VAL A 734 -37.50 -18.49 11.11
CA VAL A 734 -37.30 -17.50 12.18
C VAL A 734 -35.99 -17.75 12.93
N VAL A 735 -35.68 -19.01 13.23
CA VAL A 735 -34.45 -19.36 13.95
C VAL A 735 -33.20 -19.15 13.08
N LEU A 736 -33.26 -19.49 11.78
CA LEU A 736 -32.14 -19.31 10.85
C LEU A 736 -31.72 -17.85 10.70
N ILE A 737 -32.67 -16.91 10.67
CA ILE A 737 -32.33 -15.48 10.59
C ILE A 737 -31.93 -14.88 11.94
N ALA A 738 -32.36 -15.49 13.06
CA ALA A 738 -31.99 -15.05 14.40
C ALA A 738 -30.48 -15.21 14.67
N PHE A 739 -29.84 -16.27 14.14
CA PHE A 739 -28.40 -16.50 14.33
C PHE A 739 -27.52 -15.37 13.78
N PRO A 740 -27.65 -14.92 12.52
CA PRO A 740 -26.95 -13.73 12.04
C PRO A 740 -27.17 -12.50 12.92
N VAL A 741 -28.41 -12.22 13.33
CA VAL A 741 -28.72 -11.04 14.17
C VAL A 741 -28.01 -11.14 15.53
N ALA A 742 -28.01 -12.32 16.14
CA ALA A 742 -27.32 -12.58 17.40
C ALA A 742 -25.79 -12.39 17.26
N PHE A 743 -25.18 -12.97 16.23
CA PHE A 743 -23.73 -12.82 15.99
C PHE A 743 -23.33 -11.39 15.62
N ALA A 744 -24.14 -10.66 14.85
CA ALA A 744 -23.91 -9.25 14.56
C ALA A 744 -23.95 -8.38 15.83
N SER A 745 -24.91 -8.65 16.71
CA SER A 745 -25.06 -7.95 17.99
C SER A 745 -23.88 -8.25 18.93
N LEU A 746 -23.48 -9.53 19.00
CA LEU A 746 -22.32 -9.97 19.79
C LEU A 746 -21.02 -9.34 19.28
N PHE A 747 -20.83 -9.31 17.95
CA PHE A 747 -19.69 -8.64 17.32
C PHE A 747 -19.63 -7.16 17.69
N ALA A 748 -20.75 -6.43 17.60
CA ALA A 748 -20.80 -5.01 17.95
C ALA A 748 -20.50 -4.76 19.44
N TYR A 749 -21.04 -5.61 20.32
CA TYR A 749 -20.76 -5.56 21.75
C TYR A 749 -19.28 -5.82 22.07
N CYS A 750 -18.72 -6.91 21.53
CA CYS A 750 -17.33 -7.31 21.76
C CYS A 750 -16.35 -6.26 21.24
N ILE A 751 -16.56 -5.71 20.04
CA ILE A 751 -15.72 -4.63 19.50
C ILE A 751 -15.79 -3.35 20.35
N GLY A 752 -16.95 -3.02 20.91
CA GLY A 752 -17.11 -1.83 21.74
C GLY A 752 -16.50 -1.97 23.15
N LYS A 753 -16.45 -3.19 23.69
CA LYS A 753 -16.02 -3.46 25.07
C LYS A 753 -14.60 -4.00 25.20
N LEU A 754 -14.17 -4.88 24.29
CA LEU A 754 -12.86 -5.51 24.33
C LEU A 754 -11.86 -4.66 23.56
N ASN A 755 -10.76 -4.31 24.23
CA ASN A 755 -9.66 -3.58 23.61
C ASN A 755 -8.37 -4.37 23.76
N PHE A 756 -7.85 -4.84 22.64
CA PHE A 756 -6.64 -5.67 22.57
C PHE A 756 -5.39 -4.87 22.16
N GLN A 757 -5.48 -3.56 22.02
CA GLN A 757 -4.31 -2.74 21.70
C GLN A 757 -3.41 -2.63 22.94
N ARG A 758 -2.30 -3.36 22.96
CA ARG A 758 -1.22 -3.14 23.94
C ARG A 758 -0.55 -1.80 23.62
N ARG A 759 -0.44 -0.93 24.62
CA ARG A 759 0.30 0.35 24.53
C ARG A 759 1.78 0.09 24.36
#